data_AF-Q9Z321-F1
#
_entry.id   AF-Q9Z321-F1
#
_cell.length_a   1.000
_cell.length_b   1.000
_cell.length_c   1.000
_cell.angle_alpha   90.00
_cell.angle_beta   90.00
_cell.angle_gamma   90.00
#
_symmetry.space_group_name_H-M   'P 1'
#
loop_
_entity.id
_entity.type
_entity.pdbx_description
1 polymer ?
#
loop_
_entity_poly.entity_id
_entity_poly.type
_entity_poly.pdbx_seq_one_letter_code
_entity_poly.pdbx_strand_id
1 'polypeptide(L)'
;MKTVLMVAEKPSLAQSIAKILSRGNMSSHKGLNGACSVHKYTGTFAGQPVHFKMTSVCGHVMTLDFLGKYNKWDKVDPAELFSQAPTEKKEANPKLNMVKFLQVEGRGCDYVVLWLDCDKEGENICFEVLDAVLPVMNNAHNGEKTVFRARFSSITDTDICNAMTRLSEPDHNEALSVDARQELDLRIGCAFTRFQTKYFQGKYGDLDSSLISFGPCQTPTLGFCVERHDKIQSFKPETYWVLQAKVHTDKEESLLLDWDRVRVFDWEIAQMFLNMTKLEKEAWVEATSRKEKAKQRPLALNTVEMLRVASSALGMGPQHAMQIAERLYTQGYISYPRTETTHYPENFDLKGSLRQQANHPYWADSVKQLLAEGINRPRKGHDAGDHPPITPMKSATEAELGGDAWRLYEYITRHFIATVSHDCKYLQSTISFRIGPEHFTCMGKTVISPGFTEIMPWQSVPLEESLPTCQKGDTFTVGEVKMLEKQTSPPDYLTEAELITLMEKHGIGTDASIPVHINNICQRNYVTVESGRRLKPTNLGIVLVHGYYKIDAELVLPTIRSAVEKQLNLIAQGKADYHQVLGHTLDIFKRKFHYFVDSIAGMDELMEVSFSPLAATGKPLSRCGKCHRFMKYIQAKPSRLHCSHCDETYTLPQNGTIKLYKELRCPLDDFELVLWSSGSRGKSYPLCPYCYNHPPFRDMKKGMGCNECTHPTCQHSLSMLGIGQCVECENGVLVLDPTSGPKWKVACNTCNVVAHCFENAHRVRVSADTCNTCEAALLDVDFNKAKSPLPGNETQHTGCIFCDPVFQELVELKHAASCHPMHRGGPGRRQGRGRGRGRRPPGKPNPRRPKDKMSALAAYFV
;
A
#
# COMPACT_ATOMS: atom_id res chain seq x y z
N MET A 1 -33.04 -12.06 -50.39
CA MET A 1 -32.92 -10.89 -49.48
C MET A 1 -31.67 -11.11 -48.65
N LYS A 2 -30.79 -10.11 -48.52
CA LYS A 2 -29.55 -10.26 -47.73
C LYS A 2 -29.89 -10.39 -46.23
N THR A 3 -29.04 -11.06 -45.45
CA THR A 3 -29.15 -11.24 -44.01
C THR A 3 -28.00 -10.53 -43.28
N VAL A 4 -28.35 -9.72 -42.27
CA VAL A 4 -27.39 -8.99 -41.43
C VAL A 4 -27.35 -9.66 -40.06
N LEU A 5 -26.22 -10.26 -39.70
CA LEU A 5 -25.95 -10.73 -38.33
C LEU A 5 -25.61 -9.52 -37.46
N MET A 6 -26.20 -9.43 -36.27
CA MET A 6 -25.84 -8.43 -35.28
C MET A 6 -25.50 -9.12 -33.96
N VAL A 7 -24.38 -8.77 -33.35
CA VAL A 7 -23.88 -9.46 -32.14
C VAL A 7 -23.61 -8.46 -31.03
N ALA A 8 -24.34 -8.56 -29.93
CA ALA A 8 -24.10 -7.79 -28.72
C ALA A 8 -23.27 -8.59 -27.69
N GLU A 9 -22.78 -7.92 -26.63
CA GLU A 9 -21.90 -8.56 -25.65
C GLU A 9 -22.64 -9.52 -24.68
N LYS A 10 -23.90 -9.20 -24.34
CA LYS A 10 -24.70 -9.94 -23.35
C LYS A 10 -26.13 -10.18 -23.86
N PRO A 11 -26.82 -11.27 -23.47
CA PRO A 11 -28.16 -11.59 -23.98
C PRO A 11 -29.21 -10.51 -23.76
N SER A 12 -29.17 -9.84 -22.60
CA SER A 12 -30.06 -8.74 -22.26
C SER A 12 -29.84 -7.48 -23.11
N LEU A 13 -28.60 -7.22 -23.53
CA LEU A 13 -28.27 -6.13 -24.45
C LEU A 13 -28.85 -6.42 -25.83
N ALA A 14 -28.61 -7.63 -26.37
CA ALA A 14 -29.14 -8.04 -27.68
C ALA A 14 -30.67 -7.91 -27.73
N GLN A 15 -31.37 -8.36 -26.68
CA GLN A 15 -32.82 -8.24 -26.60
C GLN A 15 -33.29 -6.77 -26.61
N SER A 16 -32.63 -5.92 -25.83
CA SER A 16 -33.00 -4.50 -25.70
C SER A 16 -32.75 -3.73 -27.00
N ILE A 17 -31.58 -3.92 -27.61
CA ILE A 17 -31.21 -3.30 -28.89
C ILE A 17 -32.14 -3.79 -30.01
N ALA A 18 -32.42 -5.10 -30.08
CA ALA A 18 -33.36 -5.65 -31.05
C ALA A 18 -34.76 -5.08 -30.89
N LYS A 19 -35.24 -4.92 -29.66
CA LYS A 19 -36.56 -4.33 -29.37
C LYS A 19 -36.66 -2.87 -29.87
N ILE A 20 -35.61 -2.07 -29.65
CA ILE A 20 -35.53 -0.68 -30.12
C ILE A 20 -35.54 -0.63 -31.66
N LEU A 21 -34.59 -1.32 -32.30
CA LEU A 21 -34.40 -1.25 -33.76
C LEU A 21 -35.59 -1.85 -34.55
N SER A 22 -36.25 -2.88 -34.00
CA SER A 22 -37.45 -3.47 -34.59
C SER A 22 -38.74 -2.68 -34.28
N ARG A 23 -38.68 -1.65 -33.43
CA ARG A 23 -39.86 -0.95 -32.87
C ARG A 23 -40.86 -1.92 -32.24
N GLY A 24 -40.33 -2.94 -31.56
CA GLY A 24 -41.09 -4.04 -30.95
C GLY A 24 -41.44 -5.21 -31.88
N ASN A 25 -41.25 -5.08 -33.20
CA ASN A 25 -41.62 -6.11 -34.18
C ASN A 25 -40.52 -7.16 -34.39
N MET A 26 -40.06 -7.80 -33.32
CA MET A 26 -39.07 -8.89 -33.38
C MET A 26 -39.67 -10.25 -33.04
N SER A 27 -39.19 -11.30 -33.72
CA SER A 27 -39.46 -12.69 -33.37
C SER A 27 -38.23 -13.29 -32.69
N SER A 28 -38.41 -13.86 -31.50
CA SER A 28 -37.30 -14.36 -30.67
C SER A 28 -37.39 -15.88 -30.52
N HIS A 29 -36.24 -16.56 -30.61
CA HIS A 29 -36.11 -17.99 -30.32
C HIS A 29 -34.80 -18.24 -29.56
N LYS A 30 -34.70 -19.41 -28.93
CA LYS A 30 -33.49 -19.81 -28.21
C LYS A 30 -32.44 -20.34 -29.18
N GLY A 31 -31.19 -19.93 -28.97
CA GLY A 31 -30.03 -20.47 -29.67
C GLY A 31 -29.65 -21.85 -29.17
N LEU A 32 -28.70 -22.51 -29.85
CA LEU A 32 -28.29 -23.88 -29.56
C LEU A 32 -27.71 -24.08 -28.15
N ASN A 33 -27.22 -23.01 -27.51
CA ASN A 33 -26.59 -23.07 -26.18
C ASN A 33 -27.57 -22.79 -25.01
N GLY A 34 -28.84 -22.46 -25.30
CA GLY A 34 -29.87 -22.13 -24.31
C GLY A 34 -29.71 -20.78 -23.60
N ALA A 35 -28.47 -20.29 -23.46
CA ALA A 35 -28.16 -18.99 -22.84
C ALA A 35 -28.51 -17.82 -23.77
N CYS A 36 -28.03 -17.87 -25.02
CA CYS A 36 -28.26 -16.82 -26.00
C CYS A 36 -29.58 -17.02 -26.73
N SER A 37 -30.24 -15.90 -27.03
CA SER A 37 -31.44 -15.86 -27.87
C SER A 37 -31.13 -15.16 -29.18
N VAL A 38 -31.87 -15.51 -30.22
CA VAL A 38 -31.75 -14.92 -31.55
C VAL A 38 -33.06 -14.19 -31.88
N HIS A 39 -32.94 -12.90 -32.16
CA HIS A 39 -34.02 -11.96 -32.42
C HIS A 39 -34.02 -11.57 -33.90
N LYS A 40 -35.07 -11.94 -34.63
CA LYS A 40 -35.19 -11.76 -36.08
C LYS A 40 -36.25 -10.71 -36.41
N TYR A 41 -35.97 -9.86 -37.39
CA TYR A 41 -36.93 -8.89 -37.93
C TYR A 41 -36.51 -8.45 -39.34
N THR A 42 -37.42 -7.79 -40.07
CA THR A 42 -37.12 -7.18 -41.38
C THR A 42 -36.87 -5.69 -41.23
N GLY A 43 -36.01 -5.14 -42.08
CA GLY A 43 -35.75 -3.70 -42.09
C GLY A 43 -34.94 -3.28 -43.31
N THR A 44 -34.32 -2.11 -43.24
CA THR A 44 -33.49 -1.57 -44.30
C THR A 44 -32.04 -1.42 -43.83
N PHE A 45 -31.09 -1.85 -44.66
CA PHE A 45 -29.66 -1.67 -44.43
C PHE A 45 -28.99 -1.29 -45.74
N ALA A 46 -28.16 -0.24 -45.73
CA ALA A 46 -27.53 0.32 -46.94
C ALA A 46 -28.53 0.57 -48.10
N GLY A 47 -29.75 1.05 -47.78
CA GLY A 47 -30.81 1.32 -48.75
C GLY A 47 -31.51 0.08 -49.32
N GLN A 48 -31.17 -1.13 -48.86
CA GLN A 48 -31.76 -2.38 -49.34
C GLN A 48 -32.63 -3.05 -48.25
N PRO A 49 -33.73 -3.73 -48.61
CA PRO A 49 -34.46 -4.55 -47.66
C PRO A 49 -33.61 -5.76 -47.24
N VAL A 50 -33.51 -5.99 -45.93
CA VAL A 50 -32.69 -7.07 -45.34
C VAL A 50 -33.45 -7.80 -44.22
N HIS A 51 -32.99 -9.01 -43.91
CA HIS A 51 -33.34 -9.71 -42.68
C HIS A 51 -32.28 -9.44 -41.62
N PHE A 52 -32.69 -8.83 -40.52
CA PHE A 52 -31.85 -8.65 -39.34
C PHE A 52 -31.92 -9.87 -38.43
N LYS A 53 -30.76 -10.28 -37.92
CA LYS A 53 -30.59 -11.40 -37.01
C LYS A 53 -29.70 -10.96 -35.85
N MET A 54 -30.30 -10.44 -34.80
CA MET A 54 -29.60 -10.00 -33.59
C MET A 54 -29.43 -11.16 -32.61
N THR A 55 -28.24 -11.31 -32.07
CA THR A 55 -27.87 -12.29 -31.05
C THR A 55 -26.81 -11.69 -30.12
N SER A 56 -26.27 -12.48 -29.20
CA SER A 56 -25.19 -12.04 -28.31
C SER A 56 -24.15 -13.13 -28.07
N VAL A 57 -23.01 -12.69 -27.53
CA VAL A 57 -22.13 -13.55 -26.73
C VAL A 57 -22.51 -13.44 -25.24
N CYS A 58 -21.62 -13.87 -24.34
CA CYS A 58 -21.80 -13.80 -22.88
C CYS A 58 -20.52 -13.22 -22.23
N GLY A 59 -20.12 -12.02 -22.65
CA GLY A 59 -18.78 -11.47 -22.39
C GLY A 59 -17.73 -12.06 -23.33
N HIS A 60 -16.46 -12.09 -22.90
CA HIS A 60 -15.37 -12.71 -23.67
C HIS A 60 -15.73 -14.13 -24.13
N VAL A 61 -15.57 -14.36 -25.43
CA VAL A 61 -15.70 -15.68 -26.06
C VAL A 61 -14.46 -16.50 -25.74
N MET A 62 -13.29 -15.85 -25.72
CA MET A 62 -12.01 -16.49 -25.51
C MET A 62 -11.34 -16.04 -24.20
N THR A 63 -10.46 -16.89 -23.68
CA THR A 63 -9.48 -16.55 -22.65
C THR A 63 -8.11 -17.02 -23.14
N LEU A 64 -7.08 -16.22 -22.86
CA LEU A 64 -5.71 -16.61 -23.17
C LEU A 64 -5.19 -17.60 -22.13
N ASP A 65 -4.52 -18.66 -22.58
CA ASP A 65 -3.91 -19.67 -21.72
C ASP A 65 -2.67 -20.26 -22.41
N PHE A 66 -1.84 -21.00 -21.68
CA PHE A 66 -0.70 -21.69 -22.30
C PHE A 66 -1.14 -22.96 -23.04
N LEU A 67 -0.32 -23.38 -24.00
CA LEU A 67 -0.57 -24.60 -24.77
C LEU A 67 -0.05 -25.86 -24.04
N GLY A 68 -0.92 -26.87 -23.94
CA GLY A 68 -0.53 -28.24 -23.57
C GLY A 68 0.15 -28.37 -22.20
N LYS A 69 1.42 -28.81 -22.19
CA LYS A 69 2.17 -29.13 -20.95
C LYS A 69 2.36 -27.92 -20.02
N TYR A 70 2.38 -26.72 -20.59
CA TYR A 70 2.64 -25.47 -19.88
C TYR A 70 1.52 -25.07 -18.91
N ASN A 71 0.36 -25.74 -18.95
CA ASN A 71 -0.70 -25.54 -17.96
C ASN A 71 -0.47 -26.28 -16.64
N LYS A 72 0.42 -27.29 -16.64
CA LYS A 72 0.69 -28.10 -15.45
C LYS A 72 1.78 -27.44 -14.61
N TRP A 73 1.44 -27.06 -13.38
CA TRP A 73 2.29 -26.28 -12.48
C TRP A 73 3.61 -26.98 -12.16
N ASP A 74 3.60 -28.32 -12.06
CA ASP A 74 4.75 -29.11 -11.63
C ASP A 74 5.72 -29.51 -12.77
N LYS A 75 5.31 -29.32 -14.03
CA LYS A 75 5.98 -29.97 -15.19
C LYS A 75 6.91 -29.06 -15.99
N VAL A 76 6.94 -27.77 -15.70
CA VAL A 76 7.68 -26.79 -16.50
C VAL A 76 8.45 -25.85 -15.58
N ASP A 77 9.62 -25.39 -16.04
CA ASP A 77 10.33 -24.31 -15.38
C ASP A 77 9.52 -23.02 -15.55
N PRO A 78 9.14 -22.31 -14.47
CA PRO A 78 8.42 -21.04 -14.57
C PRO A 78 9.14 -19.98 -15.44
N ALA A 79 10.47 -20.05 -15.59
CA ALA A 79 11.23 -19.17 -16.48
C ALA A 79 10.89 -19.37 -17.98
N GLU A 80 10.46 -20.57 -18.37
CA GLU A 80 10.05 -20.86 -19.76
C GLU A 80 8.79 -20.09 -20.16
N LEU A 81 7.95 -19.69 -19.19
CA LEU A 81 6.66 -19.03 -19.43
C LEU A 81 6.79 -17.62 -20.03
N PHE A 82 7.96 -16.98 -19.93
CA PHE A 82 8.21 -15.66 -20.50
C PHE A 82 8.34 -15.67 -22.02
N SER A 83 8.94 -16.72 -22.62
CA SER A 83 9.32 -16.68 -24.05
C SER A 83 9.16 -18.01 -24.78
N GLN A 84 9.31 -19.16 -24.10
CA GLN A 84 9.31 -20.47 -24.75
C GLN A 84 7.90 -21.07 -24.83
N ALA A 85 7.06 -20.79 -23.84
CA ALA A 85 5.70 -21.31 -23.78
C ALA A 85 4.79 -20.58 -24.80
N PRO A 86 4.23 -21.27 -25.80
CA PRO A 86 3.23 -20.67 -26.68
C PRO A 86 1.91 -20.49 -25.94
N THR A 87 1.22 -19.41 -26.28
CA THR A 87 -0.11 -19.05 -25.78
C THR A 87 -1.16 -19.32 -26.86
N GLU A 88 -2.37 -19.67 -26.44
CA GLU A 88 -3.51 -19.95 -27.32
C GLU A 88 -4.79 -19.37 -26.69
N LYS A 89 -5.68 -18.83 -27.51
CA LYS A 89 -7.03 -18.43 -27.12
C LYS A 89 -7.92 -19.67 -27.04
N LYS A 90 -8.48 -19.96 -25.87
CA LYS A 90 -9.44 -21.06 -25.64
C LYS A 90 -10.80 -20.50 -25.26
N GLU A 91 -11.89 -21.22 -25.52
CA GLU A 91 -13.22 -20.76 -25.09
C GLU A 91 -13.24 -20.47 -23.58
N ALA A 92 -13.63 -19.24 -23.19
CA ALA A 92 -13.67 -18.81 -21.80
C ALA A 92 -14.65 -19.64 -20.95
N ASN A 93 -15.75 -20.08 -21.57
CA ASN A 93 -16.68 -21.03 -20.97
C ASN A 93 -17.06 -22.11 -22.00
N PRO A 94 -16.30 -23.23 -22.05
CA PRO A 94 -16.53 -24.30 -23.04
C PRO A 94 -17.93 -24.91 -22.99
N LYS A 95 -18.65 -24.80 -21.85
CA LYS A 95 -20.02 -25.32 -21.73
C LYS A 95 -21.01 -24.55 -22.59
N LEU A 96 -20.73 -23.28 -22.93
CA LEU A 96 -21.59 -22.47 -23.77
C LEU A 96 -21.42 -22.75 -25.28
N ASN A 97 -20.35 -23.45 -25.68
CA ASN A 97 -20.00 -23.72 -27.09
C ASN A 97 -20.15 -22.46 -27.96
N MET A 98 -19.56 -21.36 -27.51
CA MET A 98 -19.88 -20.03 -28.02
C MET A 98 -19.43 -19.86 -29.48
N VAL A 99 -18.26 -20.41 -29.83
CA VAL A 99 -17.74 -20.38 -31.21
C VAL A 99 -18.68 -21.12 -32.15
N LYS A 100 -19.14 -22.32 -31.75
CA LYS A 100 -20.09 -23.11 -32.54
C LYS A 100 -21.43 -22.38 -32.71
N PHE A 101 -21.91 -21.72 -31.65
CA PHE A 101 -23.12 -20.90 -31.73
C PHE A 101 -22.98 -19.77 -32.74
N LEU A 102 -21.90 -18.99 -32.67
CA LEU A 102 -21.62 -17.91 -33.62
C LEU A 102 -21.49 -18.43 -35.06
N GLN A 103 -20.81 -19.56 -35.27
CA GLN A 103 -20.68 -20.18 -36.59
C GLN A 103 -22.03 -20.64 -37.17
N VAL A 104 -22.90 -21.22 -36.34
CA VAL A 104 -24.25 -21.65 -36.77
C VAL A 104 -25.11 -20.45 -37.11
N GLU A 105 -25.10 -19.41 -36.28
CA GLU A 105 -25.95 -18.24 -36.51
C GLU A 105 -25.40 -17.30 -37.59
N GLY A 106 -24.09 -17.25 -37.79
CA GLY A 106 -23.42 -16.47 -38.84
C GLY A 106 -23.42 -17.13 -40.22
N ARG A 107 -23.63 -18.45 -40.30
CA ARG A 107 -23.71 -19.16 -41.58
C ARG A 107 -24.80 -18.57 -42.47
N GLY A 108 -24.42 -18.21 -43.69
CA GLY A 108 -25.34 -17.66 -44.69
C GLY A 108 -25.73 -16.19 -44.47
N CYS A 109 -25.09 -15.48 -43.54
CA CYS A 109 -25.23 -14.03 -43.40
C CYS A 109 -24.30 -13.30 -44.38
N ASP A 110 -24.75 -12.16 -44.90
CA ASP A 110 -24.02 -11.35 -45.89
C ASP A 110 -23.25 -10.20 -45.24
N TYR A 111 -23.76 -9.71 -44.09
CA TYR A 111 -23.16 -8.61 -43.33
C TYR A 111 -23.11 -8.95 -41.84
N VAL A 112 -22.15 -8.35 -41.12
CA VAL A 112 -22.06 -8.41 -39.65
C VAL A 112 -21.95 -7.00 -39.06
N VAL A 113 -22.78 -6.71 -38.06
CA VAL A 113 -22.75 -5.45 -37.28
C VAL A 113 -22.48 -5.77 -35.81
N LEU A 114 -21.40 -5.22 -35.28
CA LEU A 114 -20.91 -5.46 -33.93
C LEU A 114 -21.54 -4.46 -32.96
N TRP A 115 -22.28 -4.96 -31.98
CA TRP A 115 -23.03 -4.23 -30.95
C TRP A 115 -22.50 -4.53 -29.53
N LEU A 116 -21.22 -4.85 -29.42
CA LEU A 116 -20.55 -5.05 -28.14
C LEU A 116 -20.42 -3.73 -27.38
N ASP A 117 -20.16 -3.77 -26.07
CA ASP A 117 -19.99 -2.52 -25.33
C ASP A 117 -18.77 -1.74 -25.89
N CYS A 118 -18.78 -0.41 -25.79
CA CYS A 118 -17.82 0.43 -26.54
C CYS A 118 -16.59 0.82 -25.71
N ASP A 119 -16.05 -0.12 -24.93
CA ASP A 119 -14.72 -0.04 -24.32
C ASP A 119 -13.68 -0.92 -25.05
N LYS A 120 -12.42 -0.86 -24.63
CA LYS A 120 -11.33 -1.66 -25.23
C LYS A 120 -11.60 -3.17 -25.13
N GLU A 121 -12.22 -3.63 -24.04
CA GLU A 121 -12.58 -5.05 -23.90
C GLU A 121 -13.64 -5.45 -24.94
N GLY A 122 -14.68 -4.64 -25.12
CA GLY A 122 -15.70 -4.87 -26.14
C GLY A 122 -15.14 -4.84 -27.57
N GLU A 123 -14.15 -3.99 -27.87
CA GLU A 123 -13.40 -4.03 -29.13
C GLU A 123 -12.59 -5.32 -29.29
N ASN A 124 -11.94 -5.82 -28.23
CA ASN A 124 -11.24 -7.11 -28.30
C ASN A 124 -12.22 -8.26 -28.62
N ILE A 125 -13.38 -8.29 -27.96
CA ILE A 125 -14.41 -9.29 -28.20
C ILE A 125 -14.99 -9.16 -29.62
N CYS A 126 -15.02 -7.96 -30.23
CA CYS A 126 -15.38 -7.79 -31.64
C CYS A 126 -14.54 -8.71 -32.54
N PHE A 127 -13.22 -8.76 -32.33
CA PHE A 127 -12.33 -9.59 -33.14
C PHE A 127 -12.45 -11.08 -32.80
N GLU A 128 -12.79 -11.45 -31.56
CA GLU A 128 -13.14 -12.84 -31.22
C GLU A 128 -14.41 -13.30 -31.95
N VAL A 129 -15.42 -12.43 -32.06
CA VAL A 129 -16.65 -12.70 -32.82
C VAL A 129 -16.35 -12.81 -34.31
N LEU A 130 -15.54 -11.89 -34.85
CA LEU A 130 -15.17 -11.90 -36.27
C LEU A 130 -14.39 -13.16 -36.65
N ASP A 131 -13.45 -13.62 -35.82
CA ASP A 131 -12.69 -14.86 -36.05
C ASP A 131 -13.62 -16.08 -36.17
N ALA A 132 -14.68 -16.13 -35.37
CA ALA A 132 -15.68 -17.20 -35.43
C ALA A 132 -16.65 -17.08 -36.63
N VAL A 133 -17.03 -15.85 -37.02
CA VAL A 133 -18.13 -15.60 -37.97
C VAL A 133 -17.64 -15.44 -39.42
N LEU A 134 -16.55 -14.71 -39.66
CA LEU A 134 -16.07 -14.42 -41.02
C LEU A 134 -15.87 -15.66 -41.89
N PRO A 135 -15.30 -16.79 -41.40
CA PRO A 135 -15.09 -17.98 -42.21
C PRO A 135 -16.37 -18.68 -42.70
N VAL A 136 -17.55 -18.35 -42.14
CA VAL A 136 -18.83 -19.00 -42.45
C VAL A 136 -19.85 -18.08 -43.12
N MET A 137 -19.53 -16.78 -43.28
CA MET A 137 -20.37 -15.81 -43.98
C MET A 137 -20.44 -16.08 -45.48
N ASN A 138 -21.44 -15.51 -46.16
CA ASN A 138 -21.46 -15.50 -47.62
C ASN A 138 -20.29 -14.68 -48.15
N ASN A 139 -19.68 -15.13 -49.25
CA ASN A 139 -18.59 -14.41 -49.89
C ASN A 139 -19.06 -13.02 -50.35
N ALA A 140 -18.32 -11.98 -49.96
CA ALA A 140 -18.58 -10.63 -50.41
C ALA A 140 -18.42 -10.53 -51.93
N HIS A 141 -19.37 -9.89 -52.61
CA HIS A 141 -19.19 -9.52 -54.01
C HIS A 141 -18.30 -8.28 -54.10
N ASN A 142 -17.33 -8.28 -55.02
CA ASN A 142 -16.57 -7.09 -55.45
C ASN A 142 -15.92 -6.23 -54.34
N GLY A 143 -15.46 -6.85 -53.24
CA GLY A 143 -14.81 -6.10 -52.15
C GLY A 143 -15.77 -5.19 -51.37
N GLU A 144 -17.08 -5.45 -51.42
CA GLU A 144 -18.06 -4.77 -50.57
C GLU A 144 -17.66 -4.86 -49.09
N LYS A 145 -17.79 -3.74 -48.36
CA LYS A 145 -17.59 -3.71 -46.90
C LYS A 145 -18.68 -4.54 -46.22
N THR A 146 -18.29 -5.63 -45.58
CA THR A 146 -19.22 -6.57 -44.92
C THR A 146 -19.24 -6.47 -43.41
N VAL A 147 -18.24 -5.83 -42.81
CA VAL A 147 -18.07 -5.70 -41.35
C VAL A 147 -18.34 -4.26 -40.93
N PHE A 148 -19.17 -4.10 -39.90
CA PHE A 148 -19.56 -2.82 -39.35
C PHE A 148 -19.51 -2.86 -37.83
N ARG A 149 -19.21 -1.72 -37.21
CA ARG A 149 -19.19 -1.52 -35.75
C ARG A 149 -20.18 -0.42 -35.37
N ALA A 150 -21.11 -0.72 -34.49
CA ALA A 150 -21.97 0.28 -33.88
C ALA A 150 -21.29 0.85 -32.63
N ARG A 151 -21.20 2.18 -32.53
CA ARG A 151 -20.67 2.91 -31.37
C ARG A 151 -21.81 3.61 -30.64
N PHE A 152 -22.00 3.30 -29.36
CA PHE A 152 -23.08 3.80 -28.52
C PHE A 152 -22.61 3.92 -27.05
N SER A 153 -23.29 4.73 -26.25
CA SER A 153 -22.96 4.98 -24.84
C SER A 153 -24.11 4.70 -23.88
N SER A 154 -25.30 4.38 -24.40
CA SER A 154 -26.50 4.09 -23.63
C SER A 154 -27.47 3.20 -24.41
N ILE A 155 -28.27 2.41 -23.70
CA ILE A 155 -29.30 1.56 -24.30
C ILE A 155 -30.62 2.33 -24.38
N THR A 156 -30.63 3.41 -25.18
CA THR A 156 -31.80 4.27 -25.41
C THR A 156 -32.19 4.32 -26.88
N ASP A 157 -33.46 4.61 -27.19
CA ASP A 157 -33.94 4.71 -28.57
C ASP A 157 -33.11 5.68 -29.42
N THR A 158 -32.75 6.83 -28.85
CA THR A 158 -31.98 7.88 -29.56
C THR A 158 -30.58 7.40 -29.90
N ASP A 159 -29.85 6.88 -28.91
CA ASP A 159 -28.44 6.52 -29.08
C ASP A 159 -28.26 5.29 -29.97
N ILE A 160 -29.11 4.26 -29.78
CA ILE A 160 -29.10 3.05 -30.59
C ILE A 160 -29.50 3.32 -32.04
N CYS A 161 -30.53 4.15 -32.29
CA CYS A 161 -30.89 4.51 -33.67
C CYS A 161 -29.78 5.35 -34.34
N ASN A 162 -29.17 6.27 -33.61
CA ASN A 162 -28.04 7.06 -34.12
C ASN A 162 -26.84 6.16 -34.47
N ALA A 163 -26.48 5.22 -33.60
CA ALA A 163 -25.40 4.26 -33.83
C ALA A 163 -25.63 3.45 -35.13
N MET A 164 -26.87 3.00 -35.36
CA MET A 164 -27.23 2.27 -36.58
C MET A 164 -27.10 3.11 -37.86
N THR A 165 -27.29 4.43 -37.78
CA THR A 165 -27.11 5.34 -38.92
C THR A 165 -25.65 5.75 -39.18
N ARG A 166 -24.76 5.60 -38.18
CA ARG A 166 -23.36 6.06 -38.21
C ARG A 166 -22.38 4.92 -37.90
N LEU A 167 -22.52 3.81 -38.63
CA LEU A 167 -21.67 2.64 -38.42
C LEU A 167 -20.22 2.91 -38.82
N SER A 168 -19.28 2.47 -37.98
CA SER A 168 -17.83 2.57 -38.18
C SER A 168 -17.21 1.19 -38.47
N GLU A 169 -15.88 1.10 -38.38
CA GLU A 169 -15.12 -0.16 -38.37
C GLU A 169 -14.70 -0.49 -36.92
N PRO A 170 -14.50 -1.79 -36.58
CA PRO A 170 -13.91 -2.17 -35.31
C PRO A 170 -12.44 -1.76 -35.25
N ASP A 171 -11.96 -1.35 -34.06
CA ASP A 171 -10.60 -0.85 -33.90
C ASP A 171 -9.62 -1.98 -33.50
N HIS A 172 -8.80 -2.40 -34.46
CA HIS A 172 -7.84 -3.47 -34.25
C HIS A 172 -6.69 -3.09 -33.29
N ASN A 173 -6.33 -1.80 -33.22
CA ASN A 173 -5.26 -1.34 -32.34
C ASN A 173 -5.72 -1.41 -30.88
N GLU A 174 -6.96 -1.00 -30.59
CA GLU A 174 -7.57 -1.16 -29.26
C GLU A 174 -7.62 -2.65 -28.87
N ALA A 175 -8.05 -3.52 -29.78
CA ALA A 175 -8.09 -4.97 -29.55
C ALA A 175 -6.71 -5.58 -29.25
N LEU A 176 -5.67 -5.18 -29.99
CA LEU A 176 -4.29 -5.61 -29.75
C LEU A 176 -3.74 -5.14 -28.40
N SER A 177 -4.16 -3.96 -27.92
CA SER A 177 -3.76 -3.48 -26.60
C SER A 177 -4.29 -4.37 -25.47
N VAL A 178 -5.51 -4.91 -25.62
CA VAL A 178 -6.09 -5.88 -24.68
C VAL A 178 -5.39 -7.22 -24.74
N ASP A 179 -5.11 -7.73 -25.95
CA ASP A 179 -4.36 -8.98 -26.12
C ASP A 179 -2.96 -8.88 -25.47
N ALA A 180 -2.28 -7.75 -25.66
CA ALA A 180 -0.99 -7.50 -25.03
C ALA A 180 -1.10 -7.48 -23.50
N ARG A 181 -2.12 -6.82 -22.95
CA ARG A 181 -2.38 -6.77 -21.51
C ARG A 181 -2.63 -8.17 -20.94
N GLN A 182 -3.49 -8.96 -21.58
CA GLN A 182 -3.80 -10.33 -21.18
C GLN A 182 -2.56 -11.23 -21.20
N GLU A 183 -1.73 -11.13 -22.25
CA GLU A 183 -0.51 -11.93 -22.39
C GLU A 183 0.55 -11.55 -21.34
N LEU A 184 0.77 -10.25 -21.12
CA LEU A 184 1.70 -9.77 -20.10
C LEU A 184 1.28 -10.22 -18.70
N ASP A 185 0.01 -10.00 -18.34
CA ASP A 185 -0.51 -10.35 -17.01
C ASP A 185 -0.47 -11.88 -16.78
N LEU A 186 -0.78 -12.69 -17.80
CA LEU A 186 -0.70 -14.15 -17.74
C LEU A 186 0.75 -14.64 -17.55
N ARG A 187 1.68 -14.19 -18.42
CA ARG A 187 3.08 -14.65 -18.41
C ARG A 187 3.78 -14.26 -17.13
N ILE A 188 3.73 -12.98 -16.79
CA ILE A 188 4.39 -12.44 -15.59
C ILE A 188 3.74 -13.03 -14.34
N GLY A 189 2.40 -13.01 -14.26
CA GLY A 189 1.66 -13.50 -13.10
C GLY A 189 1.93 -14.98 -12.83
N CYS A 190 1.83 -15.85 -13.85
CA CYS A 190 2.06 -17.28 -13.68
C CYS A 190 3.52 -17.60 -13.35
N ALA A 191 4.50 -16.93 -13.97
CA ALA A 191 5.92 -17.21 -13.71
C ALA A 191 6.28 -16.97 -12.24
N PHE A 192 5.98 -15.78 -11.72
CA PHE A 192 6.26 -15.44 -10.32
C PHE A 192 5.39 -16.25 -9.34
N THR A 193 4.12 -16.46 -9.65
CA THR A 193 3.21 -17.21 -8.77
C THR A 193 3.62 -18.66 -8.64
N ARG A 194 3.80 -19.37 -9.77
CA ARG A 194 4.13 -20.80 -9.76
C ARG A 194 5.48 -21.08 -9.13
N PHE A 195 6.47 -20.21 -9.37
CA PHE A 195 7.76 -20.32 -8.69
C PHE A 195 7.61 -20.25 -7.17
N GLN A 196 6.91 -19.23 -6.65
CA GLN A 196 6.77 -19.05 -5.21
C GLN A 196 5.90 -20.12 -4.55
N THR A 197 4.76 -20.48 -5.15
CA THR A 197 3.92 -21.57 -4.64
C THR A 197 4.72 -22.85 -4.52
N LYS A 198 5.51 -23.22 -5.55
CA LYS A 198 6.37 -24.42 -5.51
C LYS A 198 7.52 -24.29 -4.50
N TYR A 199 8.14 -23.12 -4.40
CA TYR A 199 9.27 -22.87 -3.49
C TYR A 199 8.86 -22.96 -2.02
N PHE A 200 7.68 -22.43 -1.67
CA PHE A 200 7.16 -22.42 -0.29
C PHE A 200 6.26 -23.61 0.06
N GLN A 201 5.96 -24.49 -0.91
CA GLN A 201 5.09 -25.64 -0.70
C GLN A 201 5.59 -26.55 0.42
N GLY A 202 4.82 -26.66 1.50
CA GLY A 202 5.15 -27.48 2.66
C GLY A 202 6.37 -27.02 3.46
N LYS A 203 6.93 -25.83 3.17
CA LYS A 203 8.15 -25.33 3.84
C LYS A 203 7.87 -24.81 5.26
N TYR A 204 6.71 -24.19 5.47
CA TYR A 204 6.28 -23.66 6.77
C TYR A 204 4.90 -24.19 7.13
N GLY A 205 4.74 -24.68 8.37
CA GLY A 205 3.52 -25.37 8.82
C GLY A 205 2.27 -24.48 8.83
N ASP A 206 2.45 -23.18 9.09
CA ASP A 206 1.35 -22.20 9.18
C ASP A 206 1.16 -21.41 7.87
N LEU A 207 1.79 -21.82 6.77
CA LEU A 207 1.70 -21.17 5.46
C LEU A 207 1.00 -22.06 4.44
N ASP A 208 -0.20 -21.67 4.01
CA ASP A 208 -0.78 -22.21 2.78
C ASP A 208 -0.18 -21.50 1.55
N SER A 209 0.85 -22.13 0.97
CA SER A 209 1.53 -21.63 -0.23
C SER A 209 0.62 -21.42 -1.45
N SER A 210 -0.57 -22.06 -1.49
CA SER A 210 -1.54 -21.87 -2.59
C SER A 210 -2.18 -20.48 -2.58
N LEU A 211 -2.10 -19.76 -1.46
CA LEU A 211 -2.54 -18.38 -1.31
C LEU A 211 -1.51 -17.37 -1.84
N ILE A 212 -0.27 -17.78 -2.11
CA ILE A 212 0.76 -16.90 -2.67
C ILE A 212 0.52 -16.70 -4.17
N SER A 213 0.48 -15.44 -4.61
CA SER A 213 0.39 -15.04 -6.01
C SER A 213 1.01 -13.67 -6.22
N PHE A 214 1.58 -13.50 -7.39
CA PHE A 214 2.10 -12.23 -7.86
C PHE A 214 1.31 -11.80 -9.09
N GLY A 215 1.05 -10.50 -9.21
CA GLY A 215 0.48 -9.93 -10.42
C GLY A 215 1.01 -8.52 -10.63
N PRO A 216 1.32 -8.14 -11.88
CA PRO A 216 2.02 -6.88 -12.17
C PRO A 216 1.24 -5.62 -11.75
N CYS A 217 -0.09 -5.70 -11.61
CA CYS A 217 -0.91 -4.61 -11.06
C CYS A 217 -1.41 -4.87 -9.62
N GLN A 218 -1.70 -6.13 -9.27
CA GLN A 218 -2.18 -6.46 -7.91
C GLN A 218 -1.11 -6.22 -6.85
N THR A 219 0.17 -6.47 -7.16
CA THR A 219 1.27 -6.32 -6.20
C THR A 219 1.52 -4.84 -5.87
N PRO A 220 1.59 -3.91 -6.84
CA PRO A 220 1.62 -2.47 -6.52
C PRO A 220 0.37 -1.96 -5.77
N THR A 221 -0.80 -2.50 -6.12
CA THR A 221 -2.06 -2.16 -5.41
C THR A 221 -1.97 -2.55 -3.92
N LEU A 222 -1.48 -3.76 -3.63
CA LEU A 222 -1.20 -4.19 -2.25
C LEU A 222 -0.09 -3.35 -1.60
N GLY A 223 0.91 -2.95 -2.40
CA GLY A 223 2.03 -2.10 -1.99
C GLY A 223 1.57 -0.80 -1.31
N PHE A 224 0.55 -0.13 -1.84
CA PHE A 224 -0.01 1.08 -1.21
C PHE A 224 -0.60 0.80 0.19
N CYS A 225 -1.30 -0.32 0.36
CA CYS A 225 -1.87 -0.70 1.65
C CYS A 225 -0.79 -1.00 2.69
N VAL A 226 0.27 -1.72 2.29
CA VAL A 226 1.41 -2.03 3.17
C VAL A 226 2.25 -0.78 3.47
N GLU A 227 2.44 0.12 2.51
CA GLU A 227 3.11 1.41 2.75
C GLU A 227 2.37 2.24 3.81
N ARG A 228 1.02 2.27 3.76
CA ARG A 228 0.21 2.92 4.80
C ARG A 228 0.38 2.21 6.14
N HIS A 229 0.37 0.87 6.17
CA HIS A 229 0.63 0.10 7.39
C HIS A 229 1.99 0.47 8.01
N ASP A 230 3.06 0.51 7.22
CA ASP A 230 4.41 0.83 7.71
C ASP A 230 4.48 2.26 8.26
N LYS A 231 3.79 3.22 7.62
CA LYS A 231 3.65 4.59 8.13
C LYS A 231 2.92 4.65 9.47
N ILE A 232 1.93 3.80 9.69
CA ILE A 232 1.22 3.69 10.98
C ILE A 232 2.15 3.09 12.04
N GLN A 233 2.84 1.99 11.73
CA GLN A 233 3.72 1.31 12.70
C GLN A 233 4.94 2.14 13.10
N SER A 234 5.46 2.96 12.19
CA SER A 234 6.62 3.82 12.44
C SER A 234 6.26 5.21 12.98
N PHE A 235 4.97 5.55 13.08
CA PHE A 235 4.52 6.85 13.58
C PHE A 235 4.82 7.01 15.07
N LYS A 236 5.44 8.13 15.45
CA LYS A 236 5.68 8.51 16.84
C LYS A 236 4.83 9.75 17.16
N PRO A 237 3.77 9.62 17.99
CA PRO A 237 2.97 10.76 18.40
C PRO A 237 3.79 11.85 19.09
N GLU A 238 3.57 13.10 18.70
CA GLU A 238 4.14 14.28 19.34
C GLU A 238 3.05 15.02 20.11
N THR A 239 3.36 15.42 21.34
CA THR A 239 2.47 16.26 22.16
C THR A 239 2.47 17.68 21.60
N TYR A 240 1.30 18.28 21.51
CA TYR A 240 1.13 19.69 21.13
C TYR A 240 0.05 20.33 22.00
N TRP A 241 0.12 21.65 22.11
CA TRP A 241 -0.80 22.45 22.89
C TRP A 241 -1.56 23.45 22.02
N VAL A 242 -2.83 23.65 22.33
CA VAL A 242 -3.73 24.59 21.65
C VAL A 242 -4.33 25.51 22.70
N LEU A 243 -4.02 26.81 22.59
CA LEU A 243 -4.66 27.83 23.40
C LEU A 243 -6.09 28.03 22.90
N GLN A 244 -7.07 27.99 23.80
CA GLN A 244 -8.46 28.27 23.49
C GLN A 244 -9.00 29.32 24.45
N ALA A 245 -9.70 30.31 23.91
CA ALA A 245 -10.41 31.31 24.67
C ALA A 245 -11.90 31.23 24.37
N LYS A 246 -12.73 31.49 25.39
CA LYS A 246 -14.16 31.71 25.24
C LYS A 246 -14.51 33.13 25.66
N VAL A 247 -15.32 33.79 24.86
CA VAL A 247 -15.83 35.14 25.16
C VAL A 247 -17.34 35.10 25.29
N HIS A 248 -17.89 35.96 26.14
CA HIS A 248 -19.33 36.13 26.31
C HIS A 248 -19.83 37.27 25.44
N THR A 249 -20.89 37.01 24.67
CA THR A 249 -21.60 38.06 23.92
C THR A 249 -22.56 38.82 24.83
N ASP A 250 -23.09 39.94 24.34
CA ASP A 250 -24.14 40.70 25.05
C ASP A 250 -25.43 39.88 25.31
N LYS A 251 -25.59 38.75 24.62
CA LYS A 251 -26.70 37.80 24.81
C LYS A 251 -26.36 36.66 25.78
N GLU A 252 -25.25 36.76 26.51
CA GLU A 252 -24.70 35.73 27.40
C GLU A 252 -24.33 34.40 26.70
N GLU A 253 -24.27 34.39 25.36
CA GLU A 253 -23.81 33.24 24.59
C GLU A 253 -22.28 33.13 24.68
N SER A 254 -21.75 31.90 24.70
CA SER A 254 -20.31 31.65 24.75
C SER A 254 -19.75 31.34 23.37
N LEU A 255 -18.87 32.21 22.86
CA LEU A 255 -18.17 31.99 21.61
C LEU A 255 -16.79 31.38 21.87
N LEU A 256 -16.54 30.21 21.29
CA LEU A 256 -15.21 29.61 21.27
C LEU A 256 -14.36 30.30 20.18
N LEU A 257 -13.16 30.72 20.57
CA LEU A 257 -12.22 31.36 19.66
C LEU A 257 -11.07 30.40 19.32
N ASP A 258 -10.73 30.34 18.03
CA ASP A 258 -9.61 29.60 17.49
C ASP A 258 -8.35 30.47 17.53
N TRP A 259 -7.28 29.93 18.12
CA TRP A 259 -6.00 30.62 18.21
C TRP A 259 -5.32 30.73 16.85
N ASP A 260 -4.86 31.93 16.49
CA ASP A 260 -4.30 32.20 15.16
C ASP A 260 -3.01 31.39 14.89
N ARG A 261 -2.25 31.06 15.94
CA ARG A 261 -1.06 30.18 15.84
C ARG A 261 -1.42 28.70 15.65
N VAL A 262 -2.69 28.34 15.77
CA VAL A 262 -3.26 26.98 15.68
C VAL A 262 -2.77 26.02 16.78
N ARG A 263 -1.46 25.81 16.92
CA ARG A 263 -0.84 24.92 17.91
C ARG A 263 0.64 25.24 18.14
N VAL A 264 1.17 24.80 19.27
CA VAL A 264 2.62 24.78 19.57
C VAL A 264 3.06 23.41 20.06
N PHE A 265 4.30 23.02 19.79
CA PHE A 265 4.88 21.72 20.19
C PHE A 265 5.87 21.83 21.36
N ASP A 266 6.00 23.01 21.95
CA ASP A 266 6.89 23.28 23.06
C ASP A 266 6.07 23.70 24.29
N TRP A 267 6.29 23.01 25.41
CA TRP A 267 5.54 23.23 26.65
C TRP A 267 5.86 24.56 27.31
N GLU A 268 7.13 24.99 27.31
CA GLU A 268 7.55 26.25 27.94
C GLU A 268 6.96 27.43 27.19
N ILE A 269 6.95 27.36 25.84
CA ILE A 269 6.30 28.33 24.97
C ILE A 269 4.77 28.30 25.16
N ALA A 270 4.15 27.12 25.28
CA ALA A 270 2.73 27.00 25.58
C ALA A 270 2.38 27.70 26.92
N GLN A 271 3.13 27.41 27.98
CA GLN A 271 2.96 28.03 29.28
C GLN A 271 3.16 29.55 29.23
N MET A 272 4.15 30.03 28.47
CA MET A 272 4.35 31.46 28.25
C MET A 272 3.10 32.10 27.65
N PHE A 273 2.54 31.56 26.57
CA PHE A 273 1.32 32.09 25.95
C PHE A 273 0.09 32.02 26.87
N LEU A 274 -0.06 30.95 27.65
CA LEU A 274 -1.12 30.86 28.65
C LEU A 274 -0.97 31.93 29.74
N ASN A 275 0.24 32.13 30.25
CA ASN A 275 0.50 33.11 31.32
C ASN A 275 0.26 34.55 30.86
N MET A 276 0.55 34.86 29.59
CA MET A 276 0.30 36.18 29.00
C MET A 276 -1.18 36.45 28.66
N THR A 277 -2.04 35.43 28.64
CA THR A 277 -3.46 35.58 28.22
C THR A 277 -4.46 35.27 29.33
N LYS A 278 -4.13 34.40 30.30
CA LYS A 278 -5.07 33.93 31.33
C LYS A 278 -5.58 35.01 32.30
N LEU A 279 -4.83 36.10 32.46
CA LEU A 279 -5.19 37.21 33.37
C LEU A 279 -6.02 38.29 32.67
N GLU A 280 -6.05 38.28 31.34
CA GLU A 280 -6.82 39.23 30.54
C GLU A 280 -8.32 39.00 30.74
N LYS A 281 -9.07 40.08 30.92
CA LYS A 281 -10.54 40.04 31.15
C LYS A 281 -11.35 40.50 29.94
N GLU A 282 -10.68 41.10 28.96
CA GLU A 282 -11.32 41.69 27.79
C GLU A 282 -10.68 41.16 26.51
N ALA A 283 -11.53 40.86 25.52
CA ALA A 283 -11.15 40.53 24.16
C ALA A 283 -11.57 41.68 23.24
N TRP A 284 -10.61 42.28 22.55
CA TRP A 284 -10.83 43.41 21.67
C TRP A 284 -11.10 42.95 20.24
N VAL A 285 -12.18 43.43 19.63
CA VAL A 285 -12.45 43.17 18.21
C VAL A 285 -11.51 44.02 17.35
N GLU A 286 -10.56 43.37 16.68
CA GLU A 286 -9.58 44.04 15.82
C GLU A 286 -10.05 44.21 14.38
N ALA A 287 -10.80 43.23 13.88
CA ALA A 287 -11.32 43.21 12.54
C ALA A 287 -12.58 42.34 12.44
N THR A 288 -13.49 42.74 11.57
CA THR A 288 -14.61 41.91 11.13
C THR A 288 -14.58 41.83 9.61
N SER A 289 -14.92 40.67 9.05
CA SER A 289 -15.06 40.51 7.61
C SER A 289 -16.26 39.63 7.28
N ARG A 290 -16.98 40.01 6.23
CA ARG A 290 -18.08 39.22 5.66
C ARG A 290 -17.83 39.09 4.17
N LYS A 291 -17.67 37.87 3.68
CA LYS A 291 -17.39 37.58 2.27
C LYS A 291 -18.39 36.54 1.77
N GLU A 292 -19.12 36.88 0.71
CA GLU A 292 -19.91 35.88 -0.02
C GLU A 292 -18.94 34.91 -0.71
N LYS A 293 -19.17 33.62 -0.49
CA LYS A 293 -18.42 32.53 -1.10
C LYS A 293 -19.39 31.53 -1.72
N ALA A 294 -18.88 30.76 -2.68
CA ALA A 294 -19.63 29.68 -3.32
C ALA A 294 -18.97 28.34 -3.04
N LYS A 295 -19.76 27.36 -2.60
CA LYS A 295 -19.38 25.94 -2.65
C LYS A 295 -19.83 25.41 -4.00
N GLN A 296 -18.86 25.09 -4.84
CA GLN A 296 -19.12 24.66 -6.20
C GLN A 296 -19.82 23.29 -6.21
N ARG A 297 -20.82 23.15 -7.09
CA ARG A 297 -21.46 21.87 -7.42
C ARG A 297 -20.44 20.86 -7.95
N PRO A 298 -20.72 19.55 -7.92
CA PRO A 298 -19.76 18.54 -8.36
C PRO A 298 -19.46 18.65 -9.87
N LEU A 299 -18.32 18.09 -10.28
CA LEU A 299 -18.07 17.75 -11.69
C LEU A 299 -18.99 16.61 -12.12
N ALA A 300 -19.15 16.41 -13.44
CA ALA A 300 -19.90 15.27 -13.95
C ALA A 300 -19.26 13.95 -13.48
N LEU A 301 -20.09 12.93 -13.27
CA LEU A 301 -19.68 11.69 -12.62
C LEU A 301 -18.89 10.80 -13.59
N ASN A 302 -17.66 10.44 -13.22
CA ASN A 302 -16.89 9.39 -13.89
C ASN A 302 -16.86 8.10 -13.05
N THR A 303 -16.22 7.06 -13.57
CA THR A 303 -16.12 5.76 -12.88
C THR A 303 -15.40 5.87 -11.54
N VAL A 304 -14.29 6.59 -11.48
CA VAL A 304 -13.48 6.72 -10.26
C VAL A 304 -14.30 7.35 -9.14
N GLU A 305 -15.00 8.45 -9.41
CA GLU A 305 -15.83 9.12 -8.41
C GLU A 305 -17.03 8.26 -7.99
N MET A 306 -17.66 7.55 -8.94
CA MET A 306 -18.74 6.62 -8.62
C MET A 306 -18.27 5.53 -7.64
N LEU A 307 -17.12 4.90 -7.90
CA LEU A 307 -16.59 3.84 -7.06
C LEU A 307 -16.16 4.36 -5.67
N ARG A 308 -15.55 5.55 -5.60
CA ARG A 308 -15.17 6.19 -4.33
C ARG A 308 -16.39 6.41 -3.43
N VAL A 309 -17.44 7.03 -3.97
CA VAL A 309 -18.64 7.33 -3.19
C VAL A 309 -19.46 6.07 -2.87
N ALA A 310 -19.53 5.10 -3.80
CA ALA A 310 -20.16 3.82 -3.53
C ALA A 310 -19.52 3.10 -2.34
N SER A 311 -18.18 3.14 -2.23
CA SER A 311 -17.47 2.62 -1.06
C SER A 311 -17.74 3.47 0.19
N SER A 312 -17.40 4.77 0.16
CA SER A 312 -17.38 5.59 1.38
C SER A 312 -18.77 5.89 1.95
N ALA A 313 -19.78 6.08 1.08
CA ALA A 313 -21.12 6.48 1.49
C ALA A 313 -22.12 5.33 1.42
N LEU A 314 -22.01 4.44 0.43
CA LEU A 314 -22.96 3.33 0.25
C LEU A 314 -22.46 2.00 0.80
N GLY A 315 -21.23 1.92 1.30
CA GLY A 315 -20.69 0.69 1.87
C GLY A 315 -20.49 -0.44 0.85
N MET A 316 -20.48 -0.15 -0.46
CA MET A 316 -20.35 -1.12 -1.54
C MET A 316 -18.88 -1.25 -1.95
N GLY A 317 -18.36 -2.47 -2.02
CA GLY A 317 -17.00 -2.70 -2.56
C GLY A 317 -16.91 -2.31 -4.04
N PRO A 318 -15.75 -1.89 -4.55
CA PRO A 318 -15.61 -1.38 -5.93
C PRO A 318 -16.12 -2.34 -7.00
N GLN A 319 -15.82 -3.64 -6.87
CA GLN A 319 -16.30 -4.67 -7.80
C GLN A 319 -17.82 -4.84 -7.75
N HIS A 320 -18.41 -4.81 -6.55
CA HIS A 320 -19.86 -4.90 -6.37
C HIS A 320 -20.58 -3.68 -6.97
N ALA A 321 -20.05 -2.48 -6.72
CA ALA A 321 -20.57 -1.24 -7.29
C ALA A 321 -20.52 -1.26 -8.83
N MET A 322 -19.41 -1.71 -9.43
CA MET A 322 -19.28 -1.84 -10.89
C MET A 322 -20.29 -2.84 -11.47
N GLN A 323 -20.47 -4.00 -10.84
CA GLN A 323 -21.46 -5.00 -11.29
C GLN A 323 -22.90 -4.47 -11.24
N ILE A 324 -23.24 -3.70 -10.21
CA ILE A 324 -24.56 -3.05 -10.11
C ILE A 324 -24.71 -1.99 -11.21
N ALA A 325 -23.68 -1.15 -11.42
CA ALA A 325 -23.70 -0.13 -12.45
C ALA A 325 -23.87 -0.75 -13.85
N GLU A 326 -23.13 -1.82 -14.17
CA GLU A 326 -23.28 -2.56 -15.43
C GLU A 326 -24.70 -3.12 -15.61
N ARG A 327 -25.33 -3.62 -14.53
CA ARG A 327 -26.72 -4.08 -14.57
C ARG A 327 -27.69 -2.92 -14.84
N LEU A 328 -27.50 -1.77 -14.20
CA LEU A 328 -28.31 -0.57 -14.45
C LEU A 328 -28.17 -0.09 -15.90
N TYR A 329 -26.95 -0.09 -16.44
CA TYR A 329 -26.67 0.24 -17.84
C TYR A 329 -27.37 -0.73 -18.80
N THR A 330 -27.23 -2.04 -18.54
CA THR A 330 -27.83 -3.10 -19.37
C THR A 330 -29.36 -3.01 -19.40
N GLN A 331 -29.97 -2.47 -18.34
CA GLN A 331 -31.41 -2.22 -18.24
C GLN A 331 -31.84 -0.85 -18.80
N GLY A 332 -30.89 -0.03 -19.27
CA GLY A 332 -31.13 1.29 -19.85
C GLY A 332 -31.34 2.43 -18.84
N TYR A 333 -31.03 2.21 -17.56
CA TYR A 333 -31.22 3.24 -16.52
C TYR A 333 -30.12 4.29 -16.48
N ILE A 334 -28.89 3.91 -16.84
CA ILE A 334 -27.73 4.81 -16.86
C ILE A 334 -26.93 4.67 -18.16
N SER A 335 -26.11 5.67 -18.47
CA SER A 335 -25.08 5.56 -19.51
C SER A 335 -23.96 4.60 -19.07
N TYR A 336 -23.07 4.25 -20.00
CA TYR A 336 -22.02 3.28 -19.77
C TYR A 336 -21.14 3.64 -18.56
N PRO A 337 -20.98 2.75 -17.56
CA PRO A 337 -20.42 3.12 -16.25
C PRO A 337 -18.89 3.03 -16.19
N ARG A 338 -18.21 2.77 -17.31
CA ARG A 338 -16.76 2.69 -17.45
C ARG A 338 -16.30 3.84 -18.33
N THR A 339 -16.09 5.00 -17.71
CA THR A 339 -15.65 6.22 -18.37
C THR A 339 -14.78 7.07 -17.45
N GLU A 340 -13.78 7.71 -18.05
CA GLU A 340 -12.92 8.70 -17.40
C GLU A 340 -13.46 10.14 -17.59
N THR A 341 -14.40 10.32 -18.52
CA THR A 341 -14.96 11.63 -18.88
C THR A 341 -15.80 12.24 -17.76
N THR A 342 -15.51 13.51 -17.48
CA THR A 342 -16.21 14.39 -16.53
C THR A 342 -16.81 15.63 -17.22
N HIS A 343 -16.86 15.62 -18.55
CA HIS A 343 -17.43 16.68 -19.39
C HIS A 343 -18.60 16.14 -20.21
N TYR A 344 -19.77 16.76 -20.09
CA TYR A 344 -20.89 16.45 -20.98
C TYR A 344 -20.60 16.97 -22.39
N PRO A 345 -20.78 16.16 -23.45
CA PRO A 345 -20.60 16.63 -24.80
C PRO A 345 -21.69 17.64 -25.17
N GLU A 346 -21.36 18.63 -25.99
CA GLU A 346 -22.25 19.76 -26.31
C GLU A 346 -23.56 19.33 -27.01
N ASN A 347 -23.61 18.13 -27.59
CA ASN A 347 -24.80 17.55 -28.22
C ASN A 347 -25.69 16.72 -27.27
N PHE A 348 -25.32 16.58 -25.99
CA PHE A 348 -26.07 15.81 -25.01
C PHE A 348 -27.33 16.57 -24.55
N ASP A 349 -28.52 15.98 -24.67
CA ASP A 349 -29.77 16.58 -24.21
C ASP A 349 -29.95 16.47 -22.68
N LEU A 350 -29.22 17.33 -21.96
CA LEU A 350 -29.29 17.43 -20.50
C LEU A 350 -30.72 17.71 -20.01
N LYS A 351 -31.50 18.50 -20.76
CA LYS A 351 -32.87 18.85 -20.39
C LYS A 351 -33.81 17.64 -20.55
N GLY A 352 -33.60 16.84 -21.59
CA GLY A 352 -34.28 15.56 -21.80
C GLY A 352 -34.05 14.60 -20.65
N SER A 353 -32.79 14.34 -20.28
CA SER A 353 -32.44 13.48 -19.14
C SER A 353 -33.01 14.02 -17.82
N LEU A 354 -32.96 15.34 -17.59
CA LEU A 354 -33.52 15.96 -16.38
C LEU A 354 -35.05 15.82 -16.30
N ARG A 355 -35.77 16.01 -17.43
CA ARG A 355 -37.24 15.87 -17.48
C ARG A 355 -37.73 14.49 -17.08
N GLN A 356 -36.98 13.43 -17.39
CA GLN A 356 -37.35 12.07 -16.98
C GLN A 356 -37.44 11.93 -15.45
N GLN A 357 -36.69 12.75 -14.71
CA GLN A 357 -36.62 12.69 -13.26
C GLN A 357 -37.68 13.56 -12.54
N ALA A 358 -38.48 14.33 -13.30
CA ALA A 358 -39.43 15.31 -12.75
C ALA A 358 -40.62 14.72 -11.99
N ASN A 359 -40.82 13.40 -12.03
CA ASN A 359 -41.95 12.73 -11.40
C ASN A 359 -41.57 11.87 -10.18
N HIS A 360 -40.27 11.77 -9.83
CA HIS A 360 -39.87 10.96 -8.69
C HIS A 360 -40.09 11.71 -7.36
N PRO A 361 -40.75 11.12 -6.35
CA PRO A 361 -41.14 11.84 -5.12
C PRO A 361 -40.00 12.56 -4.39
N TYR A 362 -38.78 12.01 -4.42
CA TYR A 362 -37.64 12.56 -3.67
C TYR A 362 -37.05 13.85 -4.25
N TRP A 363 -37.29 14.16 -5.52
CA TRP A 363 -36.66 15.31 -6.20
C TRP A 363 -37.52 15.95 -7.27
N ALA A 364 -38.79 15.55 -7.41
CA ALA A 364 -39.73 16.10 -8.37
C ALA A 364 -39.81 17.63 -8.28
N ASP A 365 -39.92 18.17 -7.07
CA ASP A 365 -40.08 19.61 -6.86
C ASP A 365 -38.82 20.39 -7.28
N SER A 366 -37.65 19.97 -6.81
CA SER A 366 -36.36 20.59 -7.19
C SER A 366 -36.11 20.49 -8.69
N VAL A 367 -36.46 19.37 -9.34
CA VAL A 367 -36.32 19.19 -10.79
C VAL A 367 -37.30 20.08 -11.56
N LYS A 368 -38.57 20.16 -11.15
CA LYS A 368 -39.57 21.02 -11.78
C LYS A 368 -39.19 22.50 -11.67
N GLN A 369 -38.71 22.91 -10.50
CA GLN A 369 -38.20 24.26 -10.28
C GLN A 369 -37.02 24.56 -11.20
N LEU A 370 -36.01 23.68 -11.25
CA LEU A 370 -34.83 23.85 -12.10
C LEU A 370 -35.18 23.90 -13.59
N LEU A 371 -36.19 23.12 -14.03
CA LEU A 371 -36.69 23.17 -15.41
C LEU A 371 -37.43 24.48 -15.74
N ALA A 372 -38.07 25.11 -14.75
CA ALA A 372 -38.78 26.37 -14.90
C ALA A 372 -37.83 27.59 -14.87
N GLU A 373 -36.86 27.60 -13.97
CA GLU A 373 -35.82 28.65 -13.86
C GLU A 373 -34.82 28.59 -15.03
N GLY A 374 -34.60 27.38 -15.56
CA GLY A 374 -33.59 27.09 -16.57
C GLY A 374 -32.39 26.37 -15.96
N ILE A 375 -31.94 25.29 -16.61
CA ILE A 375 -30.80 24.52 -16.14
C ILE A 375 -29.53 25.35 -16.16
N ASN A 376 -28.68 25.20 -15.15
CA ASN A 376 -27.36 25.79 -15.15
C ASN A 376 -26.42 25.00 -16.07
N ARG A 377 -25.49 25.68 -16.74
CA ARG A 377 -24.48 24.98 -17.56
C ARG A 377 -23.62 24.11 -16.64
N PRO A 378 -23.45 22.81 -16.89
CA PRO A 378 -22.60 21.97 -16.05
C PRO A 378 -21.15 22.48 -16.06
N ARG A 379 -20.40 22.18 -15.00
CA ARG A 379 -18.99 22.56 -14.91
C ARG A 379 -18.19 21.88 -16.02
N LYS A 380 -17.26 22.61 -16.64
CA LYS A 380 -16.34 22.03 -17.63
C LYS A 380 -15.36 21.10 -16.90
N GLY A 381 -15.43 19.81 -17.22
CA GLY A 381 -14.49 18.79 -16.77
C GLY A 381 -13.47 18.42 -17.85
N HIS A 382 -12.95 17.20 -17.75
CA HIS A 382 -12.10 16.56 -18.74
C HIS A 382 -12.95 15.66 -19.67
N ASP A 383 -12.67 15.72 -20.97
CA ASP A 383 -13.24 14.81 -21.97
C ASP A 383 -12.12 13.85 -22.40
N ALA A 384 -12.28 12.57 -22.06
CA ALA A 384 -11.33 11.52 -22.40
C ALA A 384 -11.58 10.94 -23.81
N GLY A 385 -12.68 11.33 -24.47
CA GLY A 385 -13.04 10.85 -25.80
C GLY A 385 -13.58 9.41 -25.83
N ASP A 386 -13.95 8.86 -24.68
CA ASP A 386 -14.47 7.50 -24.51
C ASP A 386 -16.02 7.49 -24.55
N HIS A 387 -16.66 8.05 -23.52
CA HIS A 387 -18.10 8.05 -23.29
C HIS A 387 -18.52 9.35 -22.58
N PRO A 388 -19.80 9.75 -22.66
CA PRO A 388 -20.33 10.78 -21.79
C PRO A 388 -20.25 10.38 -20.30
N PRO A 389 -20.28 11.34 -19.37
CA PRO A 389 -20.32 11.06 -17.94
C PRO A 389 -21.48 10.12 -17.56
N ILE A 390 -21.33 9.39 -16.45
CA ILE A 390 -22.33 8.45 -15.94
C ILE A 390 -23.60 9.20 -15.54
N THR A 391 -24.68 9.00 -16.30
CA THR A 391 -25.88 9.85 -16.28
C THR A 391 -27.14 8.99 -16.29
N PRO A 392 -28.22 9.36 -15.56
CA PRO A 392 -29.50 8.67 -15.66
C PRO A 392 -30.12 8.88 -17.05
N MET A 393 -30.47 7.77 -17.71
CA MET A 393 -31.02 7.73 -19.07
C MET A 393 -32.50 7.34 -19.12
N LYS A 394 -33.03 6.86 -17.98
CA LYS A 394 -34.43 6.51 -17.78
C LYS A 394 -34.78 6.72 -16.30
N SER A 395 -36.01 7.13 -15.99
CA SER A 395 -36.55 7.15 -14.62
C SER A 395 -36.66 5.74 -14.05
N ALA A 396 -36.42 5.60 -12.75
CA ALA A 396 -36.66 4.37 -12.00
C ALA A 396 -37.28 4.68 -10.64
N THR A 397 -37.87 3.65 -10.02
CA THR A 397 -38.36 3.69 -8.64
C THR A 397 -37.65 2.65 -7.79
N GLU A 398 -37.68 2.84 -6.47
CA GLU A 398 -37.12 1.86 -5.52
C GLU A 398 -37.78 0.48 -5.67
N ALA A 399 -39.07 0.44 -6.00
CA ALA A 399 -39.81 -0.80 -6.24
C ALA A 399 -39.33 -1.58 -7.48
N GLU A 400 -38.85 -0.88 -8.51
CA GLU A 400 -38.35 -1.50 -9.75
C GLU A 400 -36.93 -2.05 -9.59
N LEU A 401 -36.06 -1.32 -8.88
CA LEU A 401 -34.64 -1.65 -8.78
C LEU A 401 -34.28 -2.48 -7.54
N GLY A 402 -34.86 -2.12 -6.39
CA GLY A 402 -34.58 -2.73 -5.10
C GLY A 402 -33.13 -2.58 -4.58
N GLY A 403 -32.97 -2.64 -3.26
CA GLY A 403 -31.69 -2.80 -2.56
C GLY A 403 -30.56 -1.91 -3.08
N ASP A 404 -29.41 -2.51 -3.37
CA ASP A 404 -28.21 -1.79 -3.80
C ASP A 404 -28.33 -1.16 -5.19
N ALA A 405 -29.16 -1.71 -6.09
CA ALA A 405 -29.39 -1.07 -7.39
C ALA A 405 -30.08 0.27 -7.25
N TRP A 406 -31.10 0.36 -6.39
CA TRP A 406 -31.75 1.62 -6.08
C TRP A 406 -30.78 2.62 -5.45
N ARG A 407 -30.03 2.20 -4.42
CA ARG A 407 -29.10 3.08 -3.70
C ARG A 407 -28.04 3.71 -4.60
N LEU A 408 -27.48 2.93 -5.54
CA LEU A 408 -26.50 3.46 -6.51
C LEU A 408 -27.18 4.35 -7.56
N TYR A 409 -28.34 3.94 -8.08
CA TYR A 409 -29.10 4.75 -9.04
C TYR A 409 -29.55 6.10 -8.46
N GLU A 410 -30.02 6.12 -7.21
CA GLU A 410 -30.39 7.34 -6.48
C GLU A 410 -29.19 8.29 -6.40
N TYR A 411 -28.01 7.78 -6.03
CA TYR A 411 -26.79 8.61 -6.02
C TYR A 411 -26.45 9.17 -7.41
N ILE A 412 -26.40 8.33 -8.44
CA ILE A 412 -26.12 8.75 -9.82
C ILE A 412 -27.11 9.85 -10.27
N THR A 413 -28.38 9.68 -9.93
CA THR A 413 -29.45 10.63 -10.29
C THR A 413 -29.32 11.95 -9.53
N ARG A 414 -29.14 11.92 -8.21
CA ARG A 414 -28.92 13.13 -7.39
C ARG A 414 -27.66 13.87 -7.80
N HIS A 415 -26.58 13.15 -8.11
CA HIS A 415 -25.32 13.72 -8.59
C HIS A 415 -25.50 14.40 -9.95
N PHE A 416 -26.22 13.77 -10.89
CA PHE A 416 -26.56 14.39 -12.16
C PHE A 416 -27.37 15.68 -11.98
N ILE A 417 -28.45 15.64 -11.19
CA ILE A 417 -29.27 16.84 -10.93
C ILE A 417 -28.40 17.96 -10.32
N ALA A 418 -27.47 17.61 -9.43
CA ALA A 418 -26.55 18.57 -8.83
C ALA A 418 -25.61 19.23 -9.86
N THR A 419 -25.14 18.51 -10.89
CA THR A 419 -24.21 19.07 -11.90
C THR A 419 -24.87 20.15 -12.76
N VAL A 420 -26.17 20.03 -12.99
CA VAL A 420 -27.00 21.00 -13.74
C VAL A 420 -27.73 22.01 -12.84
N SER A 421 -27.54 21.93 -11.52
CA SER A 421 -28.05 22.90 -10.53
C SER A 421 -27.10 24.10 -10.37
N HIS A 422 -27.52 25.11 -9.60
CA HIS A 422 -26.66 26.22 -9.20
C HIS A 422 -25.72 25.86 -8.05
N ASP A 423 -24.61 26.59 -7.91
CA ASP A 423 -23.70 26.45 -6.78
C ASP A 423 -24.37 26.88 -5.46
N CYS A 424 -23.92 26.30 -4.35
CA CYS A 424 -24.37 26.74 -3.03
C CYS A 424 -23.68 28.06 -2.67
N LYS A 425 -24.45 29.11 -2.39
CA LYS A 425 -23.92 30.42 -1.98
C LYS A 425 -24.08 30.59 -0.48
N TYR A 426 -23.01 31.02 0.19
CA TYR A 426 -23.01 31.23 1.63
C TYR A 426 -22.18 32.46 2.00
N LEU A 427 -22.53 33.10 3.10
CA LEU A 427 -21.78 34.19 3.69
C LEU A 427 -20.80 33.62 4.72
N GLN A 428 -19.51 33.80 4.50
CA GLN A 428 -18.49 33.53 5.53
C GLN A 428 -18.22 34.82 6.31
N SER A 429 -18.51 34.78 7.60
CA SER A 429 -18.23 35.85 8.55
C SER A 429 -17.04 35.46 9.44
N THR A 430 -16.10 36.36 9.64
CA THR A 430 -14.93 36.14 10.51
C THR A 430 -14.75 37.36 11.41
N ILE A 431 -14.60 37.12 12.71
CA ILE A 431 -14.30 38.14 13.71
C ILE A 431 -12.92 37.81 14.29
N SER A 432 -12.02 38.79 14.26
CA SER A 432 -10.68 38.69 14.85
C SER A 432 -10.67 39.40 16.19
N PHE A 433 -10.23 38.69 17.23
CA PHE A 433 -10.11 39.17 18.59
C PHE A 433 -8.65 39.25 19.01
N ARG A 434 -8.31 40.24 19.85
CA ARG A 434 -7.04 40.29 20.57
C ARG A 434 -7.27 40.18 22.07
N ILE A 435 -6.57 39.25 22.71
CA ILE A 435 -6.55 39.03 24.16
C ILE A 435 -5.10 39.17 24.60
N GLY A 436 -4.78 40.27 25.28
CA GLY A 436 -3.39 40.64 25.59
C GLY A 436 -2.55 40.79 24.31
N PRO A 437 -1.44 40.05 24.17
CA PRO A 437 -0.62 40.03 22.96
C PRO A 437 -1.06 39.00 21.90
N GLU A 438 -2.02 38.13 22.20
CA GLU A 438 -2.38 37.01 21.32
C GLU A 438 -3.64 37.29 20.50
N HIS A 439 -3.66 36.75 19.29
CA HIS A 439 -4.76 36.90 18.33
C HIS A 439 -5.57 35.61 18.21
N PHE A 440 -6.88 35.77 18.15
CA PHE A 440 -7.84 34.69 17.99
C PHE A 440 -8.86 35.05 16.91
N THR A 441 -9.51 34.05 16.34
CA THR A 441 -10.57 34.23 15.36
C THR A 441 -11.77 33.35 15.70
N CYS A 442 -12.97 33.80 15.33
CA CYS A 442 -14.11 32.91 15.17
C CYS A 442 -14.69 33.06 13.77
N MET A 443 -15.18 31.97 13.21
CA MET A 443 -15.80 31.94 11.88
C MET A 443 -17.19 31.35 11.96
N GLY A 444 -18.11 31.94 11.19
CA GLY A 444 -19.47 31.44 11.05
C GLY A 444 -19.90 31.48 9.59
N LYS A 445 -20.65 30.47 9.16
CA LYS A 445 -21.21 30.39 7.80
C LYS A 445 -22.73 30.46 7.84
N THR A 446 -23.30 31.30 6.97
CA THR A 446 -24.76 31.39 6.79
C THR A 446 -25.11 31.13 5.33
N VAL A 447 -25.96 30.14 5.07
CA VAL A 447 -26.39 29.81 3.70
C VAL A 447 -27.30 30.92 3.16
N ILE A 448 -26.98 31.42 1.96
CA ILE A 448 -27.80 32.39 1.22
C ILE A 448 -28.74 31.64 0.27
N SER A 449 -28.18 30.69 -0.50
CA SER A 449 -28.94 29.81 -1.38
C SER A 449 -28.35 28.39 -1.34
N PRO A 450 -29.15 27.35 -1.01
CA PRO A 450 -28.67 25.96 -0.95
C PRO A 450 -28.09 25.48 -2.29
N GLY A 451 -28.69 25.86 -3.41
CA GLY A 451 -28.27 25.39 -4.73
C GLY A 451 -28.27 23.85 -4.77
N PHE A 452 -27.23 23.25 -5.34
CA PHE A 452 -27.12 21.80 -5.48
C PHE A 452 -27.15 21.03 -4.14
N THR A 453 -26.89 21.66 -2.99
CA THR A 453 -26.90 20.94 -1.70
C THR A 453 -28.31 20.59 -1.25
N GLU A 454 -29.35 21.14 -1.86
CA GLU A 454 -30.73 20.70 -1.65
C GLU A 454 -30.92 19.24 -2.11
N ILE A 455 -30.40 18.90 -3.29
CA ILE A 455 -30.48 17.55 -3.84
C ILE A 455 -29.42 16.60 -3.26
N MET A 456 -28.29 17.15 -2.78
CA MET A 456 -27.20 16.45 -2.10
C MET A 456 -27.00 16.94 -0.65
N PRO A 457 -27.89 16.60 0.28
CA PRO A 457 -27.91 17.17 1.64
C PRO A 457 -26.65 16.84 2.46
N TRP A 458 -25.97 15.73 2.17
CA TRP A 458 -24.68 15.39 2.81
C TRP A 458 -23.53 16.34 2.41
N GLN A 459 -23.75 17.21 1.41
CA GLN A 459 -22.83 18.28 1.05
C GLN A 459 -23.29 19.66 1.54
N SER A 460 -24.35 19.78 2.33
CA SER A 460 -24.82 21.05 2.87
C SER A 460 -23.75 21.73 3.75
N VAL A 461 -23.78 23.06 3.77
CA VAL A 461 -23.02 23.82 4.76
C VAL A 461 -23.68 23.57 6.13
N PRO A 462 -22.94 23.14 7.16
CA PRO A 462 -23.49 22.90 8.49
C PRO A 462 -24.23 24.14 9.01
N LEU A 463 -25.35 23.92 9.69
CA LEU A 463 -26.05 24.99 10.41
C LEU A 463 -25.21 25.38 11.62
N GLU A 464 -24.66 26.59 11.57
CA GLU A 464 -23.91 27.22 12.66
C GLU A 464 -24.75 28.38 13.21
N GLU A 465 -24.64 28.67 14.51
CA GLU A 465 -25.26 29.86 15.09
C GLU A 465 -24.67 31.11 14.45
N SER A 466 -25.53 32.11 14.17
CA SER A 466 -25.08 33.36 13.58
C SER A 466 -24.14 34.07 14.54
N LEU A 467 -22.92 34.40 14.07
CA LEU A 467 -22.00 35.23 14.84
C LEU A 467 -22.65 36.58 15.23
N PRO A 468 -22.36 37.12 16.42
CA PRO A 468 -22.90 38.40 16.86
C PRO A 468 -22.46 39.52 15.92
N THR A 469 -23.27 40.57 15.86
CA THR A 469 -22.91 41.79 15.14
C THR A 469 -22.08 42.67 16.06
N CYS A 470 -20.83 42.93 15.67
CA CYS A 470 -19.91 43.81 16.38
C CYS A 470 -19.11 44.67 15.39
N GLN A 471 -18.50 45.74 15.89
CA GLN A 471 -17.64 46.67 15.18
C GLN A 471 -16.20 46.56 15.68
N LYS A 472 -15.25 47.01 14.85
CA LYS A 472 -13.86 47.14 15.26
C LYS A 472 -13.78 48.11 16.46
N GLY A 473 -13.15 47.66 17.54
CA GLY A 473 -13.04 48.42 18.78
C GLY A 473 -13.97 47.93 19.90
N ASP A 474 -14.99 47.12 19.58
CA ASP A 474 -15.85 46.53 20.59
C ASP A 474 -15.07 45.58 21.50
N THR A 475 -15.50 45.47 22.76
CA THR A 475 -14.88 44.60 23.77
C THR A 475 -15.86 43.54 24.24
N PHE A 476 -15.40 42.29 24.33
CA PHE A 476 -16.17 41.18 24.88
C PHE A 476 -15.50 40.69 26.17
N THR A 477 -16.29 40.22 27.15
CA THR A 477 -15.74 39.67 28.40
C THR A 477 -15.16 38.28 28.15
N VAL A 478 -13.90 38.07 28.57
CA VAL A 478 -13.23 36.77 28.51
C VAL A 478 -13.76 35.88 29.64
N GLY A 479 -14.46 34.80 29.27
CA GLY A 479 -15.06 33.86 30.23
C GLY A 479 -14.10 32.74 30.66
N GLU A 480 -13.38 32.15 29.71
CA GLU A 480 -12.45 31.03 29.96
C GLU A 480 -11.24 31.14 29.03
N VAL A 481 -10.03 31.04 29.56
CA VAL A 481 -8.81 30.83 28.77
C VAL A 481 -8.16 29.54 29.27
N LYS A 482 -7.93 28.59 28.38
CA LYS A 482 -7.30 27.32 28.72
C LYS A 482 -6.31 26.88 27.67
N MET A 483 -5.33 26.09 28.12
CA MET A 483 -4.42 25.39 27.25
C MET A 483 -4.84 23.92 27.16
N LEU A 484 -5.19 23.45 25.96
CA LEU A 484 -5.48 22.05 25.72
C LEU A 484 -4.21 21.32 25.32
N GLU A 485 -3.84 20.29 26.07
CA GLU A 485 -2.83 19.32 25.65
C GLU A 485 -3.47 18.26 24.76
N LYS A 486 -2.84 17.99 23.62
CA LYS A 486 -3.26 16.99 22.63
C LYS A 486 -2.03 16.23 22.11
N GLN A 487 -2.27 15.13 21.41
CA GLN A 487 -1.23 14.39 20.70
C GLN A 487 -1.58 14.26 19.23
N THR A 488 -0.58 14.27 18.36
CA THR A 488 -0.77 13.99 16.93
C THR A 488 -1.22 12.54 16.77
N SER A 489 -2.24 12.30 15.94
CA SER A 489 -2.72 10.94 15.67
C SER A 489 -2.00 10.34 14.44
N PRO A 490 -1.72 9.03 14.43
CA PRO A 490 -1.26 8.36 13.22
C PRO A 490 -2.35 8.43 12.14
N PRO A 491 -1.99 8.26 10.85
CA PRO A 491 -2.99 8.02 9.83
C PRO A 491 -3.73 6.71 10.12
N ASP A 492 -4.91 6.53 9.51
CA ASP A 492 -5.59 5.23 9.51
C ASP A 492 -5.16 4.38 8.31
N TYR A 493 -5.56 3.10 8.28
CA TYR A 493 -5.42 2.26 7.09
C TYR A 493 -6.16 2.89 5.90
N LEU A 494 -5.70 2.61 4.67
CA LEU A 494 -6.33 3.15 3.46
C LEU A 494 -7.77 2.67 3.36
N THR A 495 -8.71 3.59 3.16
CA THR A 495 -10.03 3.24 2.64
C THR A 495 -9.92 2.78 1.18
N GLU A 496 -10.88 1.99 0.70
CA GLU A 496 -10.96 1.65 -0.73
C GLU A 496 -11.01 2.93 -1.60
N ALA A 497 -11.65 4.01 -1.13
CA ALA A 497 -11.70 5.29 -1.85
C ALA A 497 -10.33 6.00 -1.94
N GLU A 498 -9.53 5.98 -0.87
CA GLU A 498 -8.15 6.47 -0.92
C GLU A 498 -7.27 5.60 -1.83
N LEU A 499 -7.46 4.27 -1.81
CA LEU A 499 -6.70 3.36 -2.68
C LEU A 499 -7.02 3.61 -4.16
N ILE A 500 -8.29 3.77 -4.52
CA ILE A 500 -8.71 4.16 -5.87
C ILE A 500 -8.01 5.48 -6.27
N THR A 501 -7.99 6.47 -5.38
CA THR A 501 -7.34 7.77 -5.63
C THR A 501 -5.84 7.62 -5.84
N LEU A 502 -5.17 6.72 -5.11
CA LEU A 502 -3.74 6.43 -5.29
C LEU A 502 -3.47 5.72 -6.62
N MET A 503 -4.30 4.74 -6.98
CA MET A 503 -4.17 4.01 -8.25
C MET A 503 -4.33 4.96 -9.46
N GLU A 504 -5.37 5.80 -9.45
CA GLU A 504 -5.59 6.84 -10.47
C GLU A 504 -4.40 7.83 -10.52
N LYS A 505 -3.98 8.36 -9.36
CA LYS A 505 -2.85 9.29 -9.26
C LYS A 505 -1.56 8.72 -9.83
N HIS A 506 -1.30 7.43 -9.63
CA HIS A 506 -0.10 6.76 -10.11
C HIS A 506 -0.26 6.12 -11.49
N GLY A 507 -1.43 6.26 -12.13
CA GLY A 507 -1.72 5.76 -13.47
C GLY A 507 -1.56 4.25 -13.57
N ILE A 508 -2.14 3.51 -12.61
CA ILE A 508 -2.28 2.05 -12.67
C ILE A 508 -3.74 1.65 -12.51
N GLY A 509 -4.14 0.55 -13.14
CA GLY A 509 -5.52 0.12 -13.20
C GLY A 509 -6.39 0.99 -14.12
N THR A 510 -5.82 1.54 -15.20
CA THR A 510 -6.56 2.33 -16.21
C THR A 510 -7.67 1.51 -16.89
N ASP A 511 -8.50 2.17 -17.70
CA ASP A 511 -9.59 1.52 -18.46
C ASP A 511 -10.59 0.78 -17.54
N ALA A 512 -10.94 1.42 -16.42
CA ALA A 512 -11.86 0.91 -15.40
C ALA A 512 -11.48 -0.46 -14.79
N SER A 513 -10.18 -0.81 -14.78
CA SER A 513 -9.68 -2.08 -14.19
C SER A 513 -9.35 -2.00 -12.69
N ILE A 514 -9.30 -0.80 -12.10
CA ILE A 514 -9.18 -0.57 -10.63
C ILE A 514 -10.01 -1.55 -9.77
N PRO A 515 -11.35 -1.68 -9.96
CA PRO A 515 -12.17 -2.54 -9.10
C PRO A 515 -11.73 -4.01 -9.12
N VAL A 516 -11.24 -4.50 -10.25
CA VAL A 516 -10.75 -5.88 -10.40
C VAL A 516 -9.51 -6.10 -9.54
N HIS A 517 -8.53 -5.18 -9.62
CA HIS A 517 -7.28 -5.31 -8.86
C HIS A 517 -7.48 -5.18 -7.35
N ILE A 518 -8.35 -4.27 -6.90
CA ILE A 518 -8.70 -4.14 -5.47
C ILE A 518 -9.41 -5.42 -4.98
N ASN A 519 -10.35 -5.94 -5.77
CA ASN A 519 -11.05 -7.17 -5.43
C ASN A 519 -10.09 -8.38 -5.40
N ASN A 520 -9.11 -8.47 -6.30
CA ASN A 520 -8.14 -9.55 -6.32
C ASN A 520 -7.31 -9.62 -5.03
N ILE A 521 -6.81 -8.49 -4.52
CA ILE A 521 -6.02 -8.49 -3.26
C ILE A 521 -6.88 -8.84 -2.03
N CYS A 522 -8.18 -8.53 -2.08
CA CYS A 522 -9.14 -8.95 -1.05
C CYS A 522 -9.44 -10.46 -1.14
N GLN A 523 -9.72 -10.98 -2.34
CA GLN A 523 -10.01 -12.41 -2.56
C GLN A 523 -8.83 -13.31 -2.23
N ARG A 524 -7.59 -12.84 -2.44
CA ARG A 524 -6.36 -13.56 -2.06
C ARG A 524 -6.00 -13.40 -0.58
N ASN A 525 -6.84 -12.72 0.20
CA ASN A 525 -6.65 -12.49 1.64
C ASN A 525 -5.31 -11.80 1.96
N TYR A 526 -4.86 -10.88 1.10
CA TYR A 526 -3.71 -10.01 1.39
C TYR A 526 -4.11 -8.78 2.18
N VAL A 527 -5.38 -8.42 2.12
CA VAL A 527 -6.01 -7.38 2.95
C VAL A 527 -7.35 -7.88 3.47
N THR A 528 -7.77 -7.40 4.63
CA THR A 528 -9.13 -7.52 5.16
C THR A 528 -9.86 -6.18 5.07
N VAL A 529 -11.17 -6.22 4.84
CA VAL A 529 -12.03 -5.04 4.81
C VAL A 529 -12.58 -4.80 6.22
N GLU A 530 -12.08 -3.77 6.89
CA GLU A 530 -12.48 -3.34 8.23
C GLU A 530 -13.62 -2.30 8.18
N SER A 531 -14.10 -1.86 9.35
CA SER A 531 -15.11 -0.81 9.46
C SER A 531 -14.70 0.47 8.73
N GLY A 532 -15.65 1.13 8.06
CA GLY A 532 -15.36 2.25 7.16
C GLY A 532 -14.69 1.85 5.83
N ARG A 533 -14.74 0.56 5.48
CA ARG A 533 -14.13 -0.02 4.26
C ARG A 533 -12.63 0.26 4.15
N ARG A 534 -11.95 0.16 5.30
CA ARG A 534 -10.48 0.26 5.41
C ARG A 534 -9.84 -1.07 5.07
N LEU A 535 -8.75 -1.03 4.30
CA LEU A 535 -8.01 -2.19 3.83
C LEU A 535 -6.81 -2.42 4.74
N LYS A 536 -6.93 -3.36 5.67
CA LYS A 536 -5.87 -3.73 6.61
C LYS A 536 -5.04 -4.87 6.01
N PRO A 537 -3.73 -4.69 5.77
CA PRO A 537 -2.87 -5.77 5.30
C PRO A 537 -2.85 -6.96 6.28
N THR A 538 -2.96 -8.17 5.73
CA THR A 538 -2.75 -9.41 6.50
C THR A 538 -1.26 -9.68 6.66
N ASN A 539 -0.88 -10.58 7.57
CA ASN A 539 0.52 -10.95 7.77
C ASN A 539 1.16 -11.42 6.45
N LEU A 540 0.45 -12.25 5.67
CA LEU A 540 0.91 -12.69 4.35
C LEU A 540 1.09 -11.50 3.39
N GLY A 541 0.12 -10.58 3.32
CA GLY A 541 0.23 -9.40 2.46
C GLY A 541 1.45 -8.52 2.78
N ILE A 542 1.72 -8.29 4.08
CA ILE A 542 2.87 -7.52 4.56
C ILE A 542 4.18 -8.19 4.17
N VAL A 543 4.33 -9.48 4.50
CA VAL A 543 5.55 -10.26 4.22
C VAL A 543 5.84 -10.32 2.73
N LEU A 544 4.81 -10.53 1.89
CA LEU A 544 4.95 -10.53 0.44
C LEU A 544 5.53 -9.19 -0.05
N VAL A 545 4.92 -8.07 0.32
CA VAL A 545 5.38 -6.74 -0.11
C VAL A 545 6.77 -6.42 0.40
N HIS A 546 7.05 -6.64 1.68
CA HIS A 546 8.38 -6.38 2.27
C HIS A 546 9.46 -7.24 1.61
N GLY A 547 9.16 -8.50 1.31
CA GLY A 547 10.10 -9.39 0.64
C GLY A 547 10.34 -9.01 -0.81
N TYR A 548 9.29 -8.68 -1.58
CA TYR A 548 9.46 -8.12 -2.92
C TYR A 548 10.27 -6.83 -2.89
N TYR A 549 9.96 -5.90 -1.99
CA TYR A 549 10.64 -4.62 -1.89
C TYR A 549 12.13 -4.76 -1.51
N LYS A 550 12.45 -5.71 -0.62
CA LYS A 550 13.83 -6.03 -0.20
C LYS A 550 14.65 -6.60 -1.35
N ILE A 551 14.02 -7.37 -2.25
CA ILE A 551 14.66 -7.92 -3.44
C ILE A 551 14.74 -6.87 -4.54
N ASP A 552 13.60 -6.39 -5.03
CA ASP A 552 13.48 -5.40 -6.08
C ASP A 552 12.26 -4.50 -5.84
N ALA A 553 12.51 -3.27 -5.38
CA ALA A 553 11.48 -2.28 -5.10
C ALA A 553 10.56 -1.99 -6.30
N GLU A 554 11.05 -2.12 -7.54
CA GLU A 554 10.24 -1.88 -8.75
C GLU A 554 9.13 -2.93 -8.97
N LEU A 555 9.16 -4.06 -8.26
CA LEU A 555 8.06 -5.04 -8.25
C LEU A 555 6.84 -4.57 -7.43
N VAL A 556 7.06 -3.62 -6.52
CA VAL A 556 6.04 -3.06 -5.62
C VAL A 556 5.68 -1.64 -6.02
N LEU A 557 6.66 -0.83 -6.41
CA LEU A 557 6.40 0.55 -6.82
C LEU A 557 5.55 0.56 -8.11
N PRO A 558 4.55 1.45 -8.22
CA PRO A 558 3.65 1.48 -9.37
C PRO A 558 4.33 1.94 -10.68
N THR A 559 5.59 2.37 -10.61
CA THR A 559 6.34 2.98 -11.72
C THR A 559 6.40 2.12 -12.97
N ILE A 560 6.79 0.84 -12.84
CA ILE A 560 6.87 -0.08 -13.99
C ILE A 560 5.49 -0.34 -14.57
N ARG A 561 4.49 -0.60 -13.71
CA ARG A 561 3.13 -0.88 -14.18
C ARG A 561 2.53 0.33 -14.91
N SER A 562 2.74 1.54 -14.39
CA SER A 562 2.27 2.77 -15.04
C SER A 562 2.90 2.97 -16.42
N ALA A 563 4.21 2.68 -16.55
CA ALA A 563 4.89 2.75 -17.86
C ALA A 563 4.31 1.71 -18.84
N VAL A 564 4.02 0.48 -18.38
CA VAL A 564 3.40 -0.56 -19.20
C VAL A 564 1.99 -0.14 -19.64
N GLU A 565 1.13 0.35 -18.73
CA GLU A 565 -0.23 0.80 -19.08
C GLU A 565 -0.22 1.97 -20.07
N LYS A 566 0.74 2.89 -19.94
CA LYS A 566 0.95 3.95 -20.96
C LYS A 566 1.36 3.37 -22.32
N GLN A 567 2.24 2.37 -22.36
CA GLN A 567 2.61 1.71 -23.62
C GLN A 567 1.43 0.96 -24.24
N LEU A 568 0.61 0.27 -23.44
CA LEU A 568 -0.63 -0.36 -23.91
C LEU A 568 -1.59 0.67 -24.51
N ASN A 569 -1.73 1.85 -23.88
CA ASN A 569 -2.54 2.93 -24.44
C ASN A 569 -1.95 3.51 -25.74
N LEU A 570 -0.62 3.52 -25.90
CA LEU A 570 0.01 3.89 -27.17
C LEU A 570 -0.24 2.85 -28.27
N ILE A 571 -0.33 1.55 -27.94
CA ILE A 571 -0.79 0.53 -28.90
C ILE A 571 -2.22 0.86 -29.32
N ALA A 572 -3.14 1.11 -28.38
CA ALA A 572 -4.53 1.44 -28.68
C ALA A 572 -4.66 2.66 -29.61
N GLN A 573 -3.79 3.66 -29.46
CA GLN A 573 -3.76 4.85 -30.32
C GLN A 573 -3.02 4.65 -31.66
N GLY A 574 -2.48 3.46 -31.95
CA GLY A 574 -1.65 3.20 -33.13
C GLY A 574 -0.29 3.90 -33.13
N LYS A 575 0.22 4.29 -31.95
CA LYS A 575 1.48 5.01 -31.75
C LYS A 575 2.63 4.14 -31.24
N ALA A 576 2.37 2.88 -30.92
CA ALA A 576 3.37 1.88 -30.54
C ALA A 576 3.04 0.53 -31.18
N ASP A 577 4.08 -0.24 -31.52
CA ASP A 577 3.92 -1.57 -32.11
C ASP A 577 3.65 -2.64 -31.04
N TYR A 578 2.68 -3.51 -31.30
CA TYR A 578 2.24 -4.59 -30.41
C TYR A 578 3.39 -5.53 -30.04
N HIS A 579 4.14 -6.03 -31.03
CA HIS A 579 5.20 -7.01 -30.81
C HIS A 579 6.39 -6.39 -30.07
N GLN A 580 6.71 -5.13 -30.37
CA GLN A 580 7.80 -4.41 -29.70
C GLN A 580 7.51 -4.17 -28.21
N VAL A 581 6.30 -3.72 -27.86
CA VAL A 581 5.90 -3.49 -26.47
C VAL A 581 5.89 -4.80 -25.68
N LEU A 582 5.31 -5.85 -26.25
CA LEU A 582 5.25 -7.18 -25.64
C LEU A 582 6.67 -7.73 -25.38
N GLY A 583 7.52 -7.75 -26.40
CA GLY A 583 8.89 -8.25 -26.30
C GLY A 583 9.74 -7.46 -25.28
N HIS A 584 9.69 -6.14 -25.34
CA HIS A 584 10.41 -5.27 -24.42
C HIS A 584 9.99 -5.48 -22.96
N THR A 585 8.68 -5.53 -22.70
CA THR A 585 8.16 -5.69 -21.34
C THR A 585 8.48 -7.07 -20.78
N LEU A 586 8.32 -8.13 -21.58
CA LEU A 586 8.66 -9.50 -21.17
C LEU A 586 10.16 -9.65 -20.89
N ASP A 587 11.04 -9.02 -21.66
CA ASP A 587 12.48 -9.03 -21.40
C ASP A 587 12.85 -8.36 -20.07
N ILE A 588 12.21 -7.22 -19.74
CA ILE A 588 12.40 -6.55 -18.44
C ILE A 588 11.98 -7.48 -17.30
N PHE A 589 10.76 -8.02 -17.35
CA PHE A 589 10.24 -8.87 -16.28
C PHE A 589 10.95 -10.21 -16.18
N LYS A 590 11.47 -10.76 -17.29
CA LYS A 590 12.30 -11.97 -17.28
C LYS A 590 13.62 -11.75 -16.57
N ARG A 591 14.29 -10.60 -16.80
CA ARG A 591 15.52 -10.23 -16.07
C ARG A 591 15.25 -10.06 -14.58
N LYS A 592 14.16 -9.36 -14.23
CA LYS A 592 13.70 -9.22 -12.84
C LYS A 592 13.36 -10.55 -12.20
N PHE A 593 12.73 -11.47 -12.94
CA PHE A 593 12.40 -12.80 -12.47
C PHE A 593 13.66 -13.61 -12.13
N HIS A 594 14.66 -13.64 -13.01
CA HIS A 594 15.93 -14.32 -12.71
C HIS A 594 16.61 -13.74 -11.46
N TYR A 595 16.68 -12.41 -11.36
CA TYR A 595 17.21 -11.74 -10.17
C TYR A 595 16.41 -12.06 -8.89
N PHE A 596 15.08 -12.15 -9.01
CA PHE A 596 14.19 -12.54 -7.93
C PHE A 596 14.45 -13.97 -7.45
N VAL A 597 14.64 -14.91 -8.37
CA VAL A 597 14.99 -16.30 -8.05
C VAL A 597 16.34 -16.37 -7.35
N ASP A 598 17.37 -15.66 -7.85
CA ASP A 598 18.71 -15.64 -7.25
C ASP A 598 18.72 -15.01 -5.84
N SER A 599 17.82 -14.06 -5.59
CA SER A 599 17.71 -13.30 -4.34
C SER A 599 16.57 -13.77 -3.42
N ILE A 600 15.99 -14.95 -3.69
CA ILE A 600 14.79 -15.47 -2.99
C ILE A 600 14.98 -15.59 -1.47
N ALA A 601 16.22 -15.72 -1.00
CA ALA A 601 16.57 -15.72 0.42
C ALA A 601 16.02 -14.50 1.17
N GLY A 602 15.95 -13.32 0.51
CA GLY A 602 15.40 -12.11 1.13
C GLY A 602 13.93 -12.24 1.52
N MET A 603 13.14 -12.96 0.70
CA MET A 603 11.75 -13.32 0.95
C MET A 603 11.63 -14.45 1.98
N ASP A 604 12.49 -15.46 1.85
CA ASP A 604 12.50 -16.66 2.67
C ASP A 604 12.73 -16.34 4.16
N GLU A 605 13.68 -15.44 4.45
CA GLU A 605 13.95 -14.97 5.81
C GLU A 605 12.71 -14.36 6.48
N LEU A 606 11.90 -13.59 5.74
CA LEU A 606 10.70 -12.96 6.27
C LEU A 606 9.55 -13.97 6.45
N MET A 607 9.42 -14.90 5.51
CA MET A 607 8.46 -16.01 5.59
C MET A 607 8.77 -16.92 6.78
N GLU A 608 10.05 -17.25 7.01
CA GLU A 608 10.49 -18.05 8.15
C GLU A 608 10.12 -17.38 9.47
N VAL A 609 10.38 -16.08 9.63
CA VAL A 609 10.05 -15.34 10.85
C VAL A 609 8.54 -15.32 11.12
N SER A 610 7.74 -15.23 10.06
CA SER A 610 6.30 -14.97 10.17
C SER A 610 5.43 -16.24 10.24
N PHE A 611 5.88 -17.34 9.62
CA PHE A 611 5.10 -18.57 9.46
C PHE A 611 5.76 -19.82 10.06
N SER A 612 6.93 -19.69 10.68
CA SER A 612 7.41 -20.74 11.57
C SER A 612 6.56 -20.73 12.84
N PRO A 613 6.08 -21.89 13.33
CA PRO A 613 5.25 -21.94 14.53
C PRO A 613 6.05 -21.50 15.77
N LEU A 614 6.00 -20.20 16.07
CA LEU A 614 6.63 -19.53 17.22
C LEU A 614 6.14 -20.12 18.56
N ALA A 615 4.91 -20.65 18.59
CA ALA A 615 4.33 -21.27 19.77
C ALA A 615 4.84 -22.70 20.04
N ALA A 616 5.22 -23.45 19.00
CA ALA A 616 5.63 -24.84 19.12
C ALA A 616 7.15 -25.04 19.24
N THR A 617 7.94 -24.03 18.87
CA THR A 617 9.40 -24.16 18.74
C THR A 617 10.13 -23.19 19.67
N GLY A 618 10.50 -23.67 20.85
CA GLY A 618 11.34 -22.93 21.79
C GLY A 618 11.16 -23.41 23.23
N LYS A 619 12.24 -23.43 24.02
CA LYS A 619 12.20 -23.84 25.43
C LYS A 619 12.12 -22.61 26.33
N PRO A 620 11.29 -22.60 27.39
CA PRO A 620 11.36 -21.56 28.42
C PRO A 620 12.80 -21.39 28.89
N LEU A 621 13.32 -20.16 28.89
CA LEU A 621 14.72 -19.91 29.30
C LEU A 621 14.84 -18.82 30.36
N SER A 622 14.27 -17.63 30.12
CA SER A 622 14.35 -16.48 31.03
C SER A 622 13.03 -15.72 31.09
N ARG A 623 12.81 -14.95 32.15
CA ARG A 623 11.60 -14.15 32.35
C ARG A 623 11.71 -12.76 31.73
N CYS A 624 10.61 -12.32 31.13
CA CYS A 624 10.45 -10.97 30.61
C CYS A 624 10.33 -9.98 31.77
N GLY A 625 11.07 -8.87 31.77
CA GLY A 625 10.96 -7.85 32.80
C GLY A 625 9.65 -7.05 32.75
N LYS A 626 8.95 -7.05 31.60
CA LYS A 626 7.66 -6.35 31.44
C LYS A 626 6.47 -7.09 32.05
N CYS A 627 6.45 -8.42 31.96
CA CYS A 627 5.30 -9.23 32.40
C CYS A 627 5.64 -10.38 33.35
N HIS A 628 6.92 -10.57 33.66
CA HIS A 628 7.47 -11.62 34.54
C HIS A 628 7.16 -13.08 34.13
N ARG A 629 6.61 -13.28 32.93
CA ARG A 629 6.38 -14.60 32.33
C ARG A 629 7.62 -15.09 31.58
N PHE A 630 7.74 -16.41 31.45
CA PHE A 630 8.81 -17.04 30.69
C PHE A 630 8.79 -16.64 29.21
N MET A 631 9.94 -16.24 28.72
CA MET A 631 10.25 -16.11 27.30
C MET A 631 10.78 -17.44 26.77
N LYS A 632 10.38 -17.77 25.55
CA LYS A 632 10.84 -18.96 24.83
C LYS A 632 12.14 -18.65 24.12
N TYR A 633 13.16 -19.44 24.39
CA TYR A 633 14.42 -19.42 23.66
C TYR A 633 14.30 -20.24 22.38
N ILE A 634 14.49 -19.56 21.26
CA ILE A 634 14.47 -20.11 19.92
C ILE A 634 15.94 -20.27 19.49
N GLN A 635 16.40 -21.52 19.43
CA GLN A 635 17.78 -21.86 19.08
C GLN A 635 18.09 -21.78 17.58
N ALA A 636 17.05 -21.79 16.74
CA ALA A 636 17.18 -21.60 15.30
C ALA A 636 17.83 -20.23 15.00
N LYS A 637 18.78 -20.19 14.08
CA LYS A 637 19.48 -18.94 13.73
C LYS A 637 18.55 -18.01 12.93
N PRO A 638 18.56 -16.69 13.18
CA PRO A 638 19.25 -16.02 14.28
C PRO A 638 18.59 -16.33 15.63
N SER A 639 19.41 -16.74 16.61
CA SER A 639 18.93 -17.11 17.95
C SER A 639 18.29 -15.90 18.65
N ARG A 640 17.17 -16.14 19.36
CA ARG A 640 16.30 -15.07 19.90
C ARG A 640 15.47 -15.55 21.10
N LEU A 641 15.04 -14.61 21.92
CA LEU A 641 14.04 -14.81 22.98
C LEU A 641 12.71 -14.19 22.55
N HIS A 642 11.62 -14.92 22.70
CA HIS A 642 10.28 -14.43 22.39
C HIS A 642 9.38 -14.48 23.62
N CYS A 643 8.76 -13.35 23.95
CA CYS A 643 7.76 -13.27 25.02
C CYS A 643 6.36 -13.40 24.43
N SER A 644 5.74 -14.58 24.57
CA SER A 644 4.40 -14.83 24.01
C SER A 644 3.27 -14.00 24.63
N HIS A 645 3.51 -13.33 25.76
CA HIS A 645 2.51 -12.49 26.41
C HIS A 645 2.63 -11.01 26.03
N CYS A 646 3.85 -10.53 25.83
CA CYS A 646 4.08 -9.17 25.32
C CYS A 646 4.10 -9.10 23.79
N ASP A 647 4.13 -10.26 23.12
CA ASP A 647 4.33 -10.40 21.67
C ASP A 647 5.61 -9.68 21.18
N GLU A 648 6.67 -9.75 21.97
CA GLU A 648 7.94 -9.10 21.69
C GLU A 648 9.07 -10.13 21.50
N THR A 649 9.94 -9.87 20.54
CA THR A 649 11.09 -10.72 20.22
C THR A 649 12.40 -9.95 20.41
N TYR A 650 13.32 -10.52 21.19
CA TYR A 650 14.62 -9.96 21.53
C TYR A 650 15.72 -10.74 20.81
N THR A 651 16.54 -10.04 20.04
CA THR A 651 17.73 -10.65 19.41
C THR A 651 18.78 -10.99 20.46
N LEU A 652 19.53 -12.06 20.21
CA LEU A 652 20.64 -12.51 21.05
C LEU A 652 21.96 -12.52 20.26
N PRO A 653 23.13 -12.51 20.94
CA PRO A 653 24.40 -12.66 20.25
C PRO A 653 24.50 -14.04 19.56
N GLN A 654 24.99 -14.02 18.32
CA GLN A 654 25.07 -15.20 17.47
C GLN A 654 26.38 -15.99 17.72
N ASN A 655 26.47 -17.19 17.13
CA ASN A 655 27.69 -18.02 17.14
C ASN A 655 28.26 -18.34 18.54
N GLY A 656 27.37 -18.56 19.52
CA GLY A 656 27.73 -19.02 20.86
C GLY A 656 26.59 -19.77 21.52
N THR A 657 26.84 -20.21 22.76
CA THR A 657 25.83 -20.86 23.60
C THR A 657 25.16 -19.83 24.50
N ILE A 658 23.84 -19.92 24.64
CA ILE A 658 23.02 -19.07 25.51
C ILE A 658 22.44 -19.94 26.63
N LYS A 659 22.57 -19.48 27.88
CA LYS A 659 22.00 -20.11 29.08
C LYS A 659 21.42 -19.06 30.03
N LEU A 660 20.48 -19.44 30.89
CA LEU A 660 20.02 -18.58 31.98
C LEU A 660 21.19 -18.27 32.94
N TYR A 661 21.33 -17.01 33.36
CA TYR A 661 22.44 -16.58 34.21
C TYR A 661 21.98 -16.35 35.65
N LYS A 662 22.16 -17.38 36.49
CA LYS A 662 21.96 -17.35 37.96
C LYS A 662 20.61 -16.75 38.43
N GLU A 663 19.59 -16.71 37.57
CA GLU A 663 18.29 -16.05 37.85
C GLU A 663 18.42 -14.58 38.27
N LEU A 664 19.56 -13.95 37.95
CA LEU A 664 19.81 -12.55 38.24
C LEU A 664 19.01 -11.68 37.28
N ARG A 665 18.55 -10.54 37.77
CA ARG A 665 17.78 -9.57 36.99
C ARG A 665 18.58 -8.31 36.75
N CYS A 666 18.31 -7.68 35.61
CA CYS A 666 18.83 -6.35 35.33
C CYS A 666 18.19 -5.34 36.30
N PRO A 667 18.97 -4.50 37.00
CA PRO A 667 18.42 -3.52 37.93
C PRO A 667 17.66 -2.36 37.24
N LEU A 668 17.74 -2.25 35.91
CA LEU A 668 17.07 -1.20 35.13
C LEU A 668 15.67 -1.58 34.66
N ASP A 669 15.50 -2.83 34.22
CA ASP A 669 14.33 -3.27 33.45
C ASP A 669 13.71 -4.59 33.97
N ASP A 670 14.28 -5.17 35.04
CA ASP A 670 13.87 -6.42 35.67
C ASP A 670 13.89 -7.67 34.76
N PHE A 671 14.52 -7.61 33.58
CA PHE A 671 14.70 -8.80 32.75
C PHE A 671 15.73 -9.75 33.38
N GLU A 672 15.42 -11.05 33.37
CA GLU A 672 16.39 -12.07 33.74
C GLU A 672 17.56 -12.12 32.75
N LEU A 673 18.77 -12.09 33.30
CA LEU A 673 20.01 -12.09 32.54
C LEU A 673 20.25 -13.46 31.91
N VAL A 674 20.83 -13.44 30.71
CA VAL A 674 21.33 -14.64 30.03
C VAL A 674 22.85 -14.55 29.86
N LEU A 675 23.52 -15.69 29.87
CA LEU A 675 24.96 -15.82 29.66
C LEU A 675 25.21 -16.25 28.21
N TRP A 676 25.98 -15.45 27.48
CA TRP A 676 26.54 -15.87 26.20
C TRP A 676 27.96 -16.40 26.40
N SER A 677 28.31 -17.49 25.73
CA SER A 677 29.67 -18.04 25.73
C SER A 677 30.04 -18.58 24.35
N SER A 678 31.21 -18.17 23.83
CA SER A 678 31.76 -18.67 22.56
C SER A 678 32.54 -20.00 22.70
N GLY A 679 32.51 -20.63 23.89
CA GLY A 679 33.20 -21.89 24.19
C GLY A 679 34.19 -21.76 25.35
N SER A 680 34.82 -22.89 25.73
CA SER A 680 35.69 -22.97 26.92
C SER A 680 36.95 -22.10 26.84
N ARG A 681 37.47 -21.83 25.64
CA ARG A 681 38.60 -20.92 25.39
C ARG A 681 38.17 -19.57 24.80
N GLY A 682 36.86 -19.34 24.75
CA GLY A 682 36.24 -18.15 24.19
C GLY A 682 35.94 -17.09 25.23
N LYS A 683 35.29 -16.03 24.76
CA LYS A 683 34.68 -15.01 25.61
C LYS A 683 33.37 -15.52 26.20
N SER A 684 33.06 -15.04 27.39
CA SER A 684 31.76 -15.17 28.03
C SER A 684 31.38 -13.86 28.68
N TYR A 685 30.09 -13.50 28.62
CA TYR A 685 29.58 -12.36 29.35
C TYR A 685 28.07 -12.49 29.59
N PRO A 686 27.56 -12.03 30.75
CA PRO A 686 26.14 -11.86 30.97
C PRO A 686 25.59 -10.72 30.11
N LEU A 687 24.33 -10.82 29.70
CA LEU A 687 23.60 -9.76 29.00
C LEU A 687 22.14 -9.72 29.44
N CYS A 688 21.56 -8.52 29.47
CA CYS A 688 20.12 -8.32 29.57
C CYS A 688 19.52 -8.36 28.16
N PRO A 689 18.53 -9.24 27.86
CA PRO A 689 17.88 -9.29 26.55
C PRO A 689 17.28 -7.95 26.11
N TYR A 690 16.76 -7.17 27.06
CA TYR A 690 16.17 -5.87 26.76
C TYR A 690 17.23 -4.81 26.45
N CYS A 691 18.20 -4.59 27.34
CA CYS A 691 19.30 -3.63 27.12
C CYS A 691 20.13 -3.93 25.85
N TYR A 692 20.33 -5.22 25.52
CA TYR A 692 21.03 -5.64 24.30
C TYR A 692 20.35 -5.13 23.02
N ASN A 693 19.02 -5.06 23.04
CA ASN A 693 18.19 -4.61 21.92
C ASN A 693 17.86 -3.12 21.99
N HIS A 694 17.79 -2.57 23.21
CA HIS A 694 17.40 -1.19 23.53
C HIS A 694 18.43 -0.60 24.50
N PRO A 695 19.58 -0.10 24.00
CA PRO A 695 20.64 0.43 24.84
C PRO A 695 20.13 1.59 25.72
N PRO A 696 20.24 1.51 27.06
CA PRO A 696 19.71 2.53 27.96
C PRO A 696 20.58 3.78 28.04
N PHE A 697 21.85 3.70 27.62
CA PHE A 697 22.83 4.79 27.74
C PHE A 697 23.38 5.19 26.37
N ARG A 698 23.80 6.46 26.24
CA ARG A 698 24.26 7.05 24.95
C ARG A 698 25.54 6.39 24.41
N ASP A 699 26.38 5.89 25.30
CA ASP A 699 27.64 5.20 25.05
C ASP A 699 27.43 3.70 24.74
N MET A 700 26.26 3.14 25.03
CA MET A 700 25.90 1.78 24.63
C MET A 700 25.27 1.75 23.23
N LYS A 701 25.73 0.81 22.40
CA LYS A 701 25.19 0.46 21.09
C LYS A 701 24.38 -0.82 21.18
N LYS A 702 23.46 -1.00 20.23
CA LYS A 702 22.71 -2.25 20.09
C LYS A 702 23.71 -3.40 19.88
N GLY A 703 23.53 -4.49 20.60
CA GLY A 703 24.42 -5.64 20.56
C GLY A 703 25.51 -5.69 21.65
N MET A 704 25.53 -4.72 22.58
CA MET A 704 26.47 -4.69 23.71
C MET A 704 25.94 -5.46 24.92
N GLY A 705 26.84 -6.19 25.61
CA GLY A 705 26.51 -7.02 26.77
C GLY A 705 26.51 -6.24 28.10
N CYS A 706 26.24 -6.91 29.22
CA CYS A 706 26.30 -6.25 30.54
C CYS A 706 27.73 -5.84 30.92
N ASN A 707 28.75 -6.51 30.38
CA ASN A 707 30.17 -6.16 30.50
C ASN A 707 30.54 -4.82 29.84
N GLU A 708 29.57 -4.17 29.19
CA GLU A 708 29.69 -2.82 28.63
C GLU A 708 28.62 -1.86 29.20
N CYS A 709 27.89 -2.31 30.22
CA CYS A 709 26.89 -1.49 30.90
C CYS A 709 27.59 -0.46 31.79
N THR A 710 27.06 0.76 31.81
CA THR A 710 27.55 1.87 32.65
C THR A 710 26.62 2.19 33.81
N HIS A 711 25.62 1.34 34.08
CA HIS A 711 24.74 1.51 35.23
C HIS A 711 25.48 1.24 36.56
N PRO A 712 25.50 2.19 37.51
CA PRO A 712 26.30 2.08 38.72
C PRO A 712 25.86 0.93 39.65
N THR A 713 24.60 0.52 39.61
CA THR A 713 24.10 -0.61 40.43
C THR A 713 24.17 -1.95 39.71
N CYS A 714 24.58 -1.98 38.44
CA CYS A 714 24.76 -3.24 37.74
C CYS A 714 26.07 -3.89 38.19
N GLN A 715 25.98 -5.02 38.88
CA GLN A 715 27.15 -5.81 39.34
C GLN A 715 28.04 -6.35 38.19
N HIS A 716 27.62 -6.20 36.94
CA HIS A 716 28.36 -6.62 35.75
C HIS A 716 28.88 -5.45 34.91
N SER A 717 28.64 -4.22 35.36
CA SER A 717 29.03 -3.00 34.66
C SER A 717 30.54 -2.88 34.50
N LEU A 718 30.93 -2.01 33.56
CA LEU A 718 32.31 -1.56 33.38
C LEU A 718 32.90 -0.97 34.67
N SER A 719 32.11 -0.24 35.46
CA SER A 719 32.58 0.33 36.73
C SER A 719 32.86 -0.73 37.80
N MET A 720 32.23 -1.90 37.71
CA MET A 720 32.39 -2.98 38.70
C MET A 720 33.43 -4.04 38.30
N LEU A 721 33.62 -4.26 37.00
CA LEU A 721 34.45 -5.36 36.48
C LEU A 721 35.58 -4.91 35.55
N GLY A 722 35.63 -3.62 35.19
CA GLY A 722 36.68 -3.06 34.34
C GLY A 722 38.01 -2.98 35.08
N ILE A 723 39.09 -3.34 34.40
CA ILE A 723 40.45 -3.40 34.96
C ILE A 723 41.32 -2.29 34.39
N GLY A 724 41.40 -2.19 33.06
CA GLY A 724 42.27 -1.22 32.41
C GLY A 724 42.18 -1.32 30.89
N GLN A 725 42.90 -0.44 30.19
CA GLN A 725 42.89 -0.40 28.74
C GLN A 725 43.44 -1.71 28.14
N CYS A 726 42.84 -2.15 27.03
CA CYS A 726 43.30 -3.31 26.30
C CYS A 726 44.65 -3.04 25.62
N VAL A 727 45.57 -4.00 25.74
CA VAL A 727 46.90 -3.93 25.14
C VAL A 727 46.92 -4.02 23.61
N GLU A 728 45.86 -4.54 22.98
CA GLU A 728 45.78 -4.76 21.52
C GLU A 728 44.84 -3.78 20.80
N CYS A 729 43.95 -3.06 21.50
CA CYS A 729 43.04 -2.13 20.83
C CYS A 729 42.77 -0.87 21.64
N GLU A 730 42.79 0.28 20.95
CA GLU A 730 42.70 1.61 21.55
C GLU A 730 41.40 1.85 22.34
N ASN A 731 40.28 1.27 21.88
CA ASN A 731 38.95 1.49 22.46
C ASN A 731 38.48 0.39 23.43
N GLY A 732 39.32 -0.62 23.68
CA GLY A 732 38.92 -1.78 24.47
C GLY A 732 39.27 -1.63 25.94
N VAL A 733 38.39 -2.15 26.81
CA VAL A 733 38.64 -2.29 28.24
C VAL A 733 38.73 -3.78 28.56
N LEU A 734 39.75 -4.16 29.32
CA LEU A 734 39.84 -5.47 29.93
C LEU A 734 38.83 -5.58 31.07
N VAL A 735 37.95 -6.57 30.98
CA VAL A 735 36.88 -6.82 31.95
C VAL A 735 37.08 -8.20 32.55
N LEU A 736 36.99 -8.31 33.88
CA LEU A 736 36.98 -9.59 34.59
C LEU A 736 35.75 -10.40 34.18
N ASP A 737 35.93 -11.65 33.77
CA ASP A 737 34.81 -12.55 33.50
C ASP A 737 34.36 -13.22 34.83
N PRO A 738 33.23 -12.82 35.43
CA PRO A 738 32.78 -13.34 36.72
C PRO A 738 32.24 -14.79 36.62
N THR A 739 32.24 -15.37 35.42
CA THR A 739 31.74 -16.73 35.12
C THR A 739 32.87 -17.74 34.92
N SER A 740 34.12 -17.26 34.92
CA SER A 740 35.29 -18.05 34.56
C SER A 740 35.90 -18.86 35.72
N GLY A 741 35.57 -18.56 36.98
CA GLY A 741 36.08 -19.29 38.15
C GLY A 741 35.77 -20.80 38.13
N PRO A 742 36.71 -21.68 38.53
CA PRO A 742 38.04 -21.43 39.11
C PRO A 742 39.17 -21.22 38.08
N LYS A 743 38.85 -21.14 36.78
CA LYS A 743 39.79 -20.90 35.68
C LYS A 743 39.62 -19.47 35.17
N TRP A 744 40.01 -18.52 36.02
CA TRP A 744 39.67 -17.12 35.83
C TRP A 744 40.18 -16.56 34.51
N LYS A 745 39.42 -15.63 33.96
CA LYS A 745 39.70 -14.96 32.69
C LYS A 745 39.43 -13.49 32.80
N VAL A 746 40.21 -12.73 32.04
CA VAL A 746 39.99 -11.33 31.73
C VAL A 746 39.87 -11.21 30.22
N ALA A 747 38.84 -10.55 29.72
CA ALA A 747 38.62 -10.41 28.29
C ALA A 747 38.44 -8.95 27.90
N CYS A 748 38.93 -8.59 26.72
CA CYS A 748 38.61 -7.29 26.14
C CYS A 748 37.14 -7.26 25.73
N ASN A 749 36.42 -6.19 26.07
CA ASN A 749 35.05 -6.00 25.62
C ASN A 749 34.95 -5.73 24.10
N THR A 750 36.03 -5.29 23.45
CA THR A 750 36.03 -4.86 22.03
C THR A 750 36.73 -5.86 21.09
N CYS A 751 38.00 -6.21 21.33
CA CYS A 751 38.80 -7.08 20.46
C CYS A 751 38.88 -8.52 21.00
N ASN A 752 39.52 -9.46 20.28
CA ASN A 752 39.53 -10.90 20.63
C ASN A 752 40.51 -11.30 21.76
N VAL A 753 41.05 -10.37 22.53
CA VAL A 753 41.97 -10.66 23.64
C VAL A 753 41.24 -11.33 24.81
N VAL A 754 41.81 -12.43 25.30
CA VAL A 754 41.40 -13.15 26.51
C VAL A 754 42.65 -13.59 27.26
N ALA A 755 42.88 -13.04 28.45
CA ALA A 755 43.92 -13.49 29.36
C ALA A 755 43.37 -14.54 30.32
N HIS A 756 44.03 -15.68 30.41
CA HIS A 756 43.79 -16.66 31.47
C HIS A 756 44.62 -16.27 32.68
N CYS A 757 44.02 -16.25 33.86
CA CYS A 757 44.71 -15.80 35.06
C CYS A 757 44.27 -16.61 36.29
N PHE A 758 45.13 -16.65 37.31
CA PHE A 758 44.78 -17.11 38.67
C PHE A 758 44.12 -18.50 38.71
N GLU A 759 44.72 -19.48 38.04
CA GLU A 759 44.20 -20.85 38.04
C GLU A 759 44.18 -21.41 39.48
N ASN A 760 43.04 -21.97 39.91
CA ASN A 760 42.77 -22.43 41.29
C ASN A 760 42.47 -21.32 42.33
N ALA A 761 42.33 -20.06 41.92
CA ALA A 761 41.77 -19.04 42.82
C ALA A 761 40.30 -19.32 43.12
N HIS A 762 39.92 -19.30 44.39
CA HIS A 762 38.54 -19.48 44.82
C HIS A 762 37.72 -18.20 44.66
N ARG A 763 38.39 -17.03 44.66
CA ARG A 763 37.75 -15.73 44.46
C ARG A 763 38.72 -14.76 43.78
N VAL A 764 38.22 -14.03 42.79
CA VAL A 764 38.89 -12.88 42.17
C VAL A 764 37.90 -11.73 42.13
N ARG A 765 38.31 -10.54 42.56
CA ARG A 765 37.51 -9.32 42.51
C ARG A 765 38.34 -8.15 41.99
N VAL A 766 37.68 -7.21 41.35
CA VAL A 766 38.27 -5.91 41.04
C VAL A 766 38.18 -5.05 42.29
N SER A 767 39.33 -4.56 42.75
CA SER A 767 39.44 -3.67 43.90
C SER A 767 39.07 -2.24 43.52
N ALA A 768 38.77 -1.42 44.53
CA ALA A 768 38.57 0.02 44.34
C ALA A 768 39.90 0.76 44.13
N ASP A 769 41.02 0.15 44.52
CA ASP A 769 42.36 0.73 44.40
C ASP A 769 42.94 0.54 42.99
N THR A 770 43.76 1.49 42.56
CA THR A 770 44.42 1.48 41.24
C THR A 770 45.94 1.37 41.37
N CYS A 771 46.57 0.77 40.38
CA CYS A 771 48.03 0.67 40.30
C CYS A 771 48.68 2.05 40.09
N ASN A 772 49.64 2.39 40.96
CA ASN A 772 50.42 3.64 40.86
C ASN A 772 51.26 3.77 39.57
N THR A 773 51.47 2.68 38.82
CA THR A 773 52.33 2.66 37.63
C THR A 773 51.55 2.75 36.32
N CYS A 774 50.39 2.09 36.22
CA CYS A 774 49.63 1.98 34.97
C CYS A 774 48.15 2.34 35.10
N GLU A 775 47.70 2.80 36.27
CA GLU A 775 46.32 3.22 36.56
C GLU A 775 45.25 2.12 36.42
N ALA A 776 45.63 0.89 36.11
CA ALA A 776 44.71 -0.25 36.10
C ALA A 776 44.21 -0.57 37.52
N ALA A 777 42.94 -0.98 37.64
CA ALA A 777 42.38 -1.44 38.90
C ALA A 777 43.12 -2.68 39.42
N LEU A 778 43.37 -2.71 40.73
CA LEU A 778 43.99 -3.85 41.40
C LEU A 778 43.00 -5.01 41.45
N LEU A 779 43.52 -6.24 41.50
CA LEU A 779 42.73 -7.45 41.66
C LEU A 779 42.99 -8.06 43.03
N ASP A 780 41.92 -8.27 43.80
CA ASP A 780 41.94 -9.03 45.05
C ASP A 780 41.77 -10.51 44.69
N VAL A 781 42.83 -11.30 44.87
CA VAL A 781 42.84 -12.72 44.54
C VAL A 781 42.98 -13.54 45.81
N ASP A 782 42.08 -14.51 45.98
CA ASP A 782 42.11 -15.45 47.09
C ASP A 782 42.27 -16.88 46.54
N PHE A 783 43.46 -17.44 46.74
CA PHE A 783 43.85 -18.76 46.28
C PHE A 783 43.34 -19.88 47.19
N ASN A 784 43.24 -21.09 46.63
CA ASN A 784 43.00 -22.26 47.47
C ASN A 784 44.23 -22.52 48.35
N LYS A 785 44.03 -22.67 49.66
CA LYS A 785 45.10 -22.97 50.64
C LYS A 785 46.00 -24.16 50.24
N ALA A 786 45.45 -25.16 49.55
CA ALA A 786 46.19 -26.35 49.12
C ALA A 786 47.01 -26.15 47.81
N LYS A 787 46.81 -25.03 47.10
CA LYS A 787 47.38 -24.76 45.77
C LYS A 787 47.80 -23.30 45.59
N SER A 788 48.10 -22.59 46.68
CA SER A 788 48.49 -21.19 46.61
C SER A 788 49.87 -21.06 45.94
N PRO A 789 50.02 -20.21 44.91
CA PRO A 789 51.32 -19.88 44.33
C PRO A 789 52.10 -18.85 45.17
N LEU A 790 51.50 -18.34 46.26
CA LEU A 790 52.10 -17.29 47.08
C LEU A 790 53.13 -17.84 48.08
N PRO A 791 54.22 -17.10 48.36
CA PRO A 791 55.17 -17.47 49.39
C PRO A 791 54.53 -17.48 50.78
N GLY A 792 55.06 -18.30 51.70
CA GLY A 792 54.73 -18.20 53.13
C GLY A 792 53.36 -18.74 53.59
N ASN A 793 52.71 -19.62 52.82
CA ASN A 793 51.35 -20.12 53.09
C ASN A 793 50.25 -19.04 53.04
N GLU A 794 50.54 -17.88 52.46
CA GLU A 794 49.52 -16.85 52.20
C GLU A 794 48.54 -17.35 51.14
N THR A 795 47.28 -16.94 51.23
CA THR A 795 46.26 -17.25 50.22
C THR A 795 45.73 -16.01 49.52
N GLN A 796 45.94 -14.82 50.10
CA GLN A 796 45.41 -13.56 49.59
C GLN A 796 46.54 -12.71 49.05
N HIS A 797 46.36 -12.21 47.82
CA HIS A 797 47.27 -11.22 47.22
C HIS A 797 46.45 -10.18 46.49
N THR A 798 46.85 -8.92 46.63
CA THR A 798 46.25 -7.79 45.91
C THR A 798 47.31 -7.18 45.03
N GLY A 799 47.05 -7.11 43.73
CA GLY A 799 48.07 -6.70 42.78
C GLY A 799 47.51 -6.24 41.45
N CYS A 800 48.35 -5.56 40.67
CA CYS A 800 48.03 -5.16 39.31
C CYS A 800 48.35 -6.30 38.34
N ILE A 801 47.40 -6.66 37.47
CA ILE A 801 47.60 -7.72 36.46
C ILE A 801 48.78 -7.45 35.52
N PHE A 802 49.20 -6.18 35.37
CA PHE A 802 50.28 -5.77 34.48
C PHE A 802 51.61 -5.51 35.21
N CYS A 803 51.56 -5.01 36.44
CA CYS A 803 52.75 -4.48 37.13
C CYS A 803 53.17 -5.30 38.35
N ASP A 804 52.32 -6.17 38.87
CA ASP A 804 52.64 -6.98 40.03
C ASP A 804 53.50 -8.20 39.60
N PRO A 805 54.71 -8.38 40.16
CA PRO A 805 55.61 -9.47 39.77
C PRO A 805 55.02 -10.86 40.00
N VAL A 806 54.19 -11.02 41.04
CA VAL A 806 53.53 -12.30 41.36
C VAL A 806 52.46 -12.60 40.32
N PHE A 807 51.68 -11.59 39.92
CA PHE A 807 50.63 -11.79 38.92
C PHE A 807 51.16 -11.97 37.50
N GLN A 808 52.30 -11.37 37.14
CA GLN A 808 52.91 -11.56 35.82
C GLN A 808 53.22 -13.03 35.51
N GLU A 809 53.58 -13.84 36.51
CA GLU A 809 53.81 -15.29 36.35
C GLU A 809 52.51 -16.11 36.26
N LEU A 810 51.39 -15.53 36.69
CA LEU A 810 50.08 -16.19 36.80
C LEU A 810 49.09 -15.79 35.71
N VAL A 811 49.50 -14.95 34.76
CA VAL A 811 48.65 -14.40 33.69
C VAL A 811 49.20 -14.82 32.34
N GLU A 812 48.41 -15.56 31.58
CA GLU A 812 48.74 -16.03 30.25
C GLU A 812 47.81 -15.37 29.21
N LEU A 813 48.35 -14.44 28.43
CA LEU A 813 47.61 -13.68 27.43
C LEU A 813 47.35 -14.54 26.19
N LYS A 814 46.08 -14.75 25.82
CA LYS A 814 45.66 -15.54 24.66
C LYS A 814 44.73 -14.75 23.76
N HIS A 815 44.60 -15.23 22.52
CA HIS A 815 43.58 -14.78 21.59
C HIS A 815 42.43 -15.79 21.59
N ALA A 816 41.18 -15.31 21.67
CA ALA A 816 40.01 -16.15 21.55
C ALA A 816 40.01 -16.88 20.19
N ALA A 817 39.75 -18.19 20.20
CA ALA A 817 39.70 -18.98 18.97
C ALA A 817 38.58 -18.45 18.05
N SER A 818 38.95 -17.85 16.92
CA SER A 818 38.02 -17.32 15.94
C SER A 818 37.38 -18.45 15.14
N CYS A 819 36.08 -18.67 15.29
CA CYS A 819 35.28 -19.37 14.28
C CYS A 819 34.97 -18.43 13.11
N HIS A 820 36.00 -17.99 12.37
CA HIS A 820 35.90 -17.45 11.02
C HIS A 820 37.25 -17.55 10.32
N PRO A 821 37.32 -17.96 9.03
CA PRO A 821 38.56 -18.05 8.30
C PRO A 821 39.07 -16.63 8.04
N MET A 822 40.08 -16.19 8.80
CA MET A 822 40.87 -15.04 8.39
C MET A 822 41.69 -15.43 7.17
N HIS A 823 41.41 -14.78 6.03
CA HIS A 823 42.26 -14.77 4.85
C HIS A 823 43.71 -14.48 5.27
N ARG A 824 44.55 -15.50 5.27
CA ARG A 824 46.01 -15.37 5.36
C ARG A 824 46.53 -14.81 4.03
N GLY A 825 46.62 -13.49 3.92
CA GLY A 825 47.55 -12.85 3.00
C GLY A 825 48.96 -12.89 3.60
N GLY A 826 49.72 -13.96 3.33
CA GLY A 826 51.10 -14.08 3.79
C GLY A 826 52.08 -13.25 2.95
N PRO A 827 53.14 -12.64 3.54
CA PRO A 827 54.19 -12.03 2.76
C PRO A 827 55.36 -13.02 2.59
N GLY A 828 55.44 -13.62 1.41
CA GLY A 828 56.60 -14.39 0.95
C GLY A 828 57.68 -13.46 0.39
N ARG A 829 58.85 -13.46 1.04
CA ARG A 829 60.10 -12.81 0.60
C ARG A 829 60.41 -13.09 -0.89
N ARG A 830 60.67 -12.05 -1.68
CA ARG A 830 61.75 -12.05 -2.70
C ARG A 830 62.11 -10.64 -3.17
N GLN A 831 63.40 -10.50 -3.43
CA GLN A 831 64.20 -9.31 -3.71
C GLN A 831 63.72 -8.49 -4.92
N GLY A 832 63.94 -7.17 -4.90
CA GLY A 832 63.87 -6.36 -6.13
C GLY A 832 63.79 -4.85 -5.90
N ARG A 833 64.94 -4.18 -6.06
CA ARG A 833 65.20 -2.72 -5.95
C ARG A 833 64.22 -1.82 -6.73
N GLY A 834 63.91 -0.64 -6.20
CA GLY A 834 63.41 0.50 -6.99
C GLY A 834 62.88 1.67 -6.16
N ARG A 835 63.55 2.82 -6.23
CA ARG A 835 63.37 4.04 -5.42
C ARG A 835 62.25 4.97 -5.94
N GLY A 836 61.68 5.80 -5.04
CA GLY A 836 61.09 7.12 -5.40
C GLY A 836 59.87 7.55 -4.58
N ARG A 837 60.03 8.00 -3.32
CA ARG A 837 59.83 9.39 -2.81
C ARG A 837 58.61 10.19 -3.35
N GLY A 838 57.71 10.62 -2.45
CA GLY A 838 56.95 11.88 -2.67
C GLY A 838 55.64 12.12 -1.90
N ARG A 839 55.72 12.47 -0.61
CA ARG A 839 54.92 13.46 0.17
C ARG A 839 53.37 13.61 0.00
N ARG A 840 52.65 13.34 1.11
CA ARG A 840 51.40 13.99 1.61
C ARG A 840 51.62 15.50 1.92
N PRO A 841 50.63 16.42 2.16
CA PRO A 841 49.41 16.28 3.03
C PRO A 841 48.20 17.20 2.61
N PRO A 842 47.29 17.71 3.49
CA PRO A 842 46.05 17.05 3.95
C PRO A 842 44.73 17.87 3.75
N GLY A 843 43.58 17.19 3.88
CA GLY A 843 42.34 17.74 4.46
C GLY A 843 41.31 18.42 3.53
N LYS A 844 40.13 17.80 3.36
CA LYS A 844 38.82 18.47 3.20
C LYS A 844 37.65 17.47 3.41
N PRO A 845 36.45 17.94 3.82
CA PRO A 845 35.40 17.14 4.44
C PRO A 845 34.41 16.48 3.44
N ASN A 846 33.81 15.37 3.88
CA ASN A 846 32.61 14.66 3.42
C ASN A 846 32.09 14.95 1.99
N PRO A 847 32.18 13.98 1.05
CA PRO A 847 31.41 14.03 -0.17
C PRO A 847 30.00 13.48 0.04
N ARG A 848 29.05 14.29 -0.42
CA ARG A 848 27.62 14.00 -0.64
C ARG A 848 27.42 12.59 -1.21
N ARG A 849 26.39 11.90 -0.71
CA ARG A 849 25.89 10.63 -1.26
C ARG A 849 25.58 10.78 -2.78
N PRO A 850 25.84 9.76 -3.60
CA PRO A 850 25.74 9.86 -5.05
C PRO A 850 24.29 10.08 -5.47
N LYS A 851 24.10 11.07 -6.35
CA LYS A 851 22.88 11.24 -7.14
C LYS A 851 22.67 9.98 -7.97
N ASP A 852 21.51 9.38 -7.75
CA ASP A 852 20.92 8.36 -8.60
C ASP A 852 20.92 8.86 -10.06
N LYS A 853 21.61 8.12 -10.93
CA LYS A 853 21.74 8.40 -12.36
C LYS A 853 20.67 7.67 -13.20
N MET A 854 19.75 6.92 -12.58
CA MET A 854 18.61 6.30 -13.28
C MET A 854 17.39 7.23 -13.36
N SER A 855 17.25 8.18 -12.44
CA SER A 855 16.15 9.17 -12.44
C SER A 855 16.28 10.29 -13.50
N ALA A 856 17.38 10.35 -14.26
CA ALA A 856 17.60 11.33 -15.34
C ALA A 856 17.30 10.78 -16.76
N LEU A 857 17.05 9.48 -16.92
CA LEU A 857 16.71 8.88 -18.22
C LEU A 857 15.20 8.77 -18.47
N ALA A 858 14.38 8.98 -17.44
CA ALA A 858 12.92 9.04 -17.55
C ALA A 858 12.37 10.40 -18.02
N ALA A 859 13.25 11.35 -18.40
CA ALA A 859 12.88 12.68 -18.89
C ALA A 859 13.31 12.93 -20.36
N TYR A 860 13.66 11.87 -21.10
CA TYR A 860 14.14 11.96 -22.50
C TYR A 860 13.22 11.28 -23.53
N PHE A 861 12.14 10.63 -23.09
CA PHE A 861 11.08 10.10 -23.95
C PHE A 861 9.72 10.35 -23.29
N VAL A 862 9.01 11.35 -23.82
CA VAL A 862 7.66 11.86 -23.46
C VAL A 862 7.60 12.85 -22.31
#